data_AF-A0A368UHS9-F1
#
_entry.id   AF-A0A368UHS9-F1
#
_cell.length_a   1.000
_cell.length_b   1.000
_cell.length_c   1.000
_cell.angle_alpha   90.00
_cell.angle_beta   90.00
_cell.angle_gamma   90.00
#
_symmetry.space_group_name_H-M   'P 1'
#
loop_
_entity.id
_entity.type
_entity.pdbx_description
1 polymer ?
#
loop_
_entity_poly.entity_id
_entity_poly.type
_entity_poly.pdbx_seq_one_letter_code
_entity_poly.pdbx_strand_id
1 'polypeptide(L)'
;MEAYEHLTKHKRWYKDDIYDRRWYWRDVKDWYKINTTIDVNKSGNDIYKVPAEVLKTAVQSFNRSYDLHYDFEIEWNLQLNKYSGYYVYFHFAEIQQLAPGLRRIINITLNDENILSEPITLEYMKPVTISNKNATQGFVRFSIRATAESDAPPILNAFEVYKLVTDLNSPTDIKDVDAIVNIKRYYGISRIDWQGDPCVPEIFRWSGLDCSYGINPRIISLNLSSSKLGGQIAASVSDLSELQSLDVSDNSLNGFVPESLSQLEYLRILNIGGNKLSGSIPAKLIERSKNGSLILSVDGNQNLCTSTPCHKRNRVVIPLVATLAGAFILLAVSLFVFRRVQVVVSMKKLKFSNKMEYVDSKKQEFSYSEVQMITNNFERVVGKGGFGTVYYGCIGETRVAVKMLSHSTQGVRQFQTEANILTRVHHRCFTPLIGYCNEGTRTALIYEYMTNGDLAEKLSGQSQTFLGWEQRFQIALDSAIGLEYLHYGCKPPIIHRDVKTRNILLDKNLRAKISDFGLSRIFSDDGDTHVSTAIAGTPGYLDPEYNITNRLNEKSDVYSFGIVLLEIITGRTVILKTQVRTHIIKWVSSMLADDGEIDGVVDTRLQGEYDSEAARKVIDVAMACVAPSSVNRPTMNQVVMELKQCFPMGKLGTTSTGSSEIFSAGEISGLSSLAR
;
A
#
# COMPACT_ATOMS: atom_id res chain seq x y z
N MET A 1 4.19 15.73 -9.92
CA MET A 1 4.76 16.30 -8.69
C MET A 1 6.26 16.04 -8.73
N GLU A 2 7.06 17.09 -8.61
CA GLU A 2 8.51 17.09 -8.79
C GLU A 2 9.27 16.15 -7.84
N ALA A 3 10.48 15.79 -8.26
CA ALA A 3 11.34 14.73 -7.77
C ALA A 3 11.50 14.66 -6.23
N TYR A 4 11.50 13.43 -5.73
CA TYR A 4 11.81 13.01 -4.35
C TYR A 4 13.31 13.16 -3.99
N GLU A 5 14.02 14.12 -4.55
CA GLU A 5 15.36 14.50 -4.06
C GLU A 5 15.20 15.63 -3.06
N HIS A 6 14.89 15.27 -1.81
CA HIS A 6 15.27 15.98 -0.59
C HIS A 6 14.52 15.33 0.59
N LEU A 7 14.87 14.09 0.91
CA LEU A 7 14.85 13.65 2.31
C LEU A 7 15.92 14.49 3.04
N THR A 8 15.58 15.76 3.30
CA THR A 8 16.35 16.65 4.14
C THR A 8 16.62 15.91 5.44
N LYS A 9 17.88 15.79 5.84
CA LYS A 9 18.37 15.10 7.05
C LYS A 9 17.65 15.52 8.37
N HIS A 10 16.74 16.49 8.31
CA HIS A 10 16.04 17.16 9.40
C HIS A 10 14.66 16.57 9.79
N LYS A 11 14.11 15.59 9.06
CA LYS A 11 12.75 15.05 9.32
C LYS A 11 12.80 13.61 9.86
N ARG A 12 12.12 13.32 10.97
CA ARG A 12 12.03 11.96 11.54
C ARG A 12 10.60 11.63 11.98
N TRP A 13 10.14 10.43 11.61
CA TRP A 13 8.97 9.79 12.20
C TRP A 13 9.49 8.81 13.24
N TYR A 14 9.02 8.93 14.47
CA TYR A 14 9.42 8.05 15.56
C TYR A 14 8.38 6.95 15.69
N LYS A 15 8.82 5.69 15.59
CA LYS A 15 7.92 4.53 15.53
C LYS A 15 7.11 4.34 16.83
N ASP A 16 7.63 4.85 17.93
CA ASP A 16 7.02 4.86 19.27
C ASP A 16 6.08 6.04 19.50
N ASP A 17 5.88 6.93 18.53
CA ASP A 17 4.91 8.01 18.65
C ASP A 17 3.48 7.54 18.38
N ILE A 18 2.73 7.28 19.46
CA ILE A 18 1.35 6.80 19.35
C ILE A 18 0.37 7.82 18.73
N TYR A 19 0.78 9.09 18.60
CA TYR A 19 -0.03 10.16 18.01
C TYR A 19 0.45 10.53 16.59
N ASP A 20 1.40 9.78 16.04
CA ASP A 20 1.96 9.98 14.68
C ASP A 20 2.42 11.43 14.43
N ARG A 21 2.97 12.09 15.46
CA ARG A 21 3.46 13.45 15.32
C ARG A 21 4.71 13.47 14.45
N ARG A 22 4.82 14.54 13.67
CA ARG A 22 5.98 14.81 12.83
C ARG A 22 7.00 15.64 13.61
N TRP A 23 8.16 15.06 13.88
CA TRP A 23 9.23 15.73 14.59
C TRP A 23 10.32 16.22 13.63
N TYR A 24 10.78 17.44 13.89
CA TYR A 24 11.77 18.12 13.07
C TYR A 24 12.94 18.51 13.96
N TRP A 25 14.16 18.13 13.54
CA TRP A 25 15.38 18.63 14.17
C TRP A 25 15.86 19.86 13.42
N ARG A 26 16.26 20.90 14.17
CA ARG A 26 16.86 22.13 13.66
C ARG A 26 18.15 22.43 14.43
N ASP A 27 19.15 22.91 13.69
CA ASP A 27 20.35 23.49 14.28
C ASP A 27 20.10 24.99 14.47
N VAL A 28 19.85 25.39 15.71
CA VAL A 28 19.71 26.80 16.10
C VAL A 28 21.09 27.30 16.52
N LYS A 29 21.44 28.52 16.12
CA LYS A 29 22.72 29.13 16.47
C LYS A 29 22.84 29.27 17.99
N ASP A 30 24.04 29.03 18.52
CA ASP A 30 24.38 29.15 19.95
C ASP A 30 23.66 28.13 20.88
N TRP A 31 22.98 27.15 20.29
CA TRP A 31 22.41 26.01 21.01
C TRP A 31 23.31 24.79 20.87
N TYR A 32 23.64 24.16 22.00
CA TYR A 32 24.54 23.01 22.05
C TYR A 32 23.75 21.74 22.31
N LYS A 33 23.95 20.74 21.45
CA LYS A 33 23.29 19.45 21.60
C LYS A 33 23.88 18.66 22.76
N ILE A 34 23.01 18.11 23.59
CA ILE A 34 23.32 17.11 24.60
C ILE A 34 22.46 15.87 24.37
N ASN A 35 22.98 14.72 24.75
CA ASN A 35 22.29 13.45 24.59
C ASN A 35 22.59 12.51 25.76
N THR A 36 21.73 11.53 25.92
CA THR A 36 21.94 10.40 26.82
C THR A 36 21.60 9.09 26.11
N THR A 37 22.23 8.02 26.54
CA THR A 37 21.91 6.65 26.08
C THR A 37 20.89 5.96 26.98
N ILE A 38 20.53 6.59 28.10
CA ILE A 38 19.60 6.03 29.11
C ILE A 38 18.16 6.32 28.69
N ASP A 39 17.25 5.36 28.88
CA ASP A 39 15.83 5.58 28.66
C ASP A 39 15.26 6.57 29.68
N VAL A 40 14.81 7.71 29.15
CA VAL A 40 14.39 8.88 29.92
C VAL A 40 13.00 8.71 30.56
N ASN A 41 12.19 7.75 30.10
CA ASN A 41 10.83 7.53 30.58
C ASN A 41 10.62 6.10 31.15
N LYS A 42 11.46 5.68 32.11
CA LYS A 42 11.31 4.36 32.75
C LYS A 42 9.99 4.17 33.52
N SER A 43 9.36 5.25 33.97
CA SER A 43 8.14 5.21 34.77
C SER A 43 6.85 5.16 33.94
N GLY A 44 6.91 5.46 32.64
CA GLY A 44 5.72 5.51 31.77
C GLY A 44 4.74 6.65 32.10
N ASN A 45 5.14 7.62 32.92
CA ASN A 45 4.25 8.66 33.46
C ASN A 45 4.08 9.89 32.56
N ASP A 46 4.69 9.94 31.38
CA ASP A 46 4.48 11.05 30.45
C ASP A 46 3.09 10.97 29.81
N ILE A 47 2.19 11.85 30.27
CA ILE A 47 0.81 11.96 29.78
C ILE A 47 0.78 12.34 28.29
N TYR A 48 1.77 13.10 27.82
CA TYR A 48 1.89 13.53 26.43
C TYR A 48 2.54 12.46 25.53
N LYS A 49 2.99 11.36 26.13
CA LYS A 49 3.61 10.20 25.50
C LYS A 49 4.59 10.60 24.39
N VAL A 50 5.48 11.53 24.70
CA VAL A 50 6.54 11.97 23.78
C VAL A 50 7.47 10.78 23.52
N PRO A 51 7.89 10.54 22.26
CA PRO A 51 8.78 9.44 21.94
C PRO A 51 10.06 9.45 22.80
N ALA A 52 10.49 8.29 23.26
CA ALA A 52 11.65 8.18 24.15
C ALA A 52 12.92 8.68 23.44
N GLU A 53 13.03 8.42 22.14
CA GLU A 53 14.14 8.90 21.30
C GLU A 53 14.18 10.42 21.12
N VAL A 54 13.04 11.10 21.22
CA VAL A 54 12.98 12.58 21.25
C VAL A 54 13.51 13.07 22.59
N LEU A 55 13.06 12.46 23.70
CA LEU A 55 13.45 12.84 25.06
C LEU A 55 14.92 12.54 25.39
N LYS A 56 15.57 11.59 24.70
CA LYS A 56 17.01 11.27 24.86
C LYS A 56 17.95 12.39 24.41
N THR A 57 17.44 13.35 23.64
CA THR A 57 18.21 14.49 23.16
C THR A 57 17.63 15.79 23.70
N ALA A 58 18.52 16.72 24.02
CA ALA A 58 18.15 18.08 24.37
C ALA A 58 19.16 19.07 23.78
N VAL A 59 18.76 20.32 23.72
CA VAL A 59 19.64 21.46 23.48
C VAL A 59 19.87 22.18 24.80
N GLN A 60 21.06 22.75 24.97
CA GLN A 60 21.44 23.58 26.11
C GLN A 60 22.07 24.88 25.63
N SER A 61 21.97 25.95 26.42
CA SER A 61 22.68 27.20 26.13
C SER A 61 24.17 27.08 26.46
N PHE A 62 24.98 28.04 26.00
CA PHE A 62 26.42 28.05 26.23
C PHE A 62 26.80 28.00 27.72
N ASN A 63 26.10 28.79 28.55
CA ASN A 63 26.25 28.79 30.00
C ASN A 63 24.98 29.33 30.67
N ARG A 64 24.96 29.32 32.01
CA ARG A 64 23.81 29.75 32.82
C ARG A 64 23.31 31.16 32.52
N SER A 65 24.19 32.07 32.11
CA SER A 65 23.85 33.46 31.81
C SER A 65 23.20 33.64 30.44
N TYR A 66 23.23 32.61 29.57
CA TYR A 66 22.57 32.64 28.26
C TYR A 66 21.25 31.87 28.30
N ASP A 67 20.25 32.43 27.63
CA ASP A 67 18.94 31.82 27.42
C ASP A 67 18.89 30.98 26.14
N LEU A 68 17.94 30.04 26.09
CA LEU A 68 17.53 29.40 24.85
C LEU A 68 16.42 30.26 24.23
N HIS A 69 16.80 31.14 23.32
CA HIS A 69 15.88 32.01 22.59
C HIS A 69 15.48 31.41 21.24
N TYR A 70 14.18 31.40 20.92
CA TYR A 70 13.67 30.89 19.65
C TYR A 70 12.50 31.74 19.13
N ASP A 71 12.54 32.13 17.86
CA ASP A 71 11.47 32.84 17.16
C ASP A 71 10.90 31.94 16.04
N PHE A 72 9.71 31.39 16.25
CA PHE A 72 9.15 30.37 15.37
C PHE A 72 8.88 30.85 13.94
N GLU A 73 8.41 32.10 13.77
CA GLU A 73 8.10 32.67 12.45
C GLU A 73 9.37 32.88 11.63
N ILE A 74 10.41 33.46 12.26
CA ILE A 74 11.72 33.67 11.63
C ILE A 74 12.34 32.32 11.26
N GLU A 75 12.34 31.38 12.19
CA GLU A 75 13.01 30.10 12.01
C GLU A 75 12.32 29.26 10.93
N TRP A 76 10.99 29.20 10.90
CA TRP A 76 10.26 28.40 9.92
C TRP A 76 9.99 29.11 8.60
N ASN A 77 10.29 30.41 8.48
CA ASN A 77 9.87 31.24 7.36
C ASN A 77 8.35 31.10 7.11
N LEU A 78 7.57 31.10 8.21
CA LEU A 78 6.11 30.93 8.22
C LEU A 78 5.44 32.17 8.76
N GLN A 79 4.56 32.78 7.98
CA GLN A 79 3.77 33.91 8.45
C GLN A 79 2.56 33.40 9.24
N LEU A 80 2.67 33.40 10.58
CA LEU A 80 1.56 33.03 11.45
C LEU A 80 0.41 34.04 11.29
N ASN A 81 -0.84 33.56 11.40
CA ASN A 81 -1.98 34.46 11.38
C ASN A 81 -2.01 35.21 12.72
N LYS A 82 -1.80 36.52 12.67
CA LYS A 82 -1.74 37.38 13.87
C LYS A 82 -3.01 37.34 14.74
N TYR A 83 -4.14 36.99 14.16
CA TYR A 83 -5.44 36.89 14.85
C TYR A 83 -5.72 35.51 15.44
N SER A 84 -4.90 34.50 15.11
CA SER A 84 -5.07 33.16 15.65
C SER A 84 -4.41 33.05 17.02
N GLY A 85 -5.05 32.32 17.93
CA GLY A 85 -4.42 31.91 19.17
C GLY A 85 -3.46 30.74 18.93
N TYR A 86 -2.41 30.63 19.74
CA TYR A 86 -1.45 29.53 19.69
C TYR A 86 -1.18 28.96 21.08
N TYR A 87 -1.07 27.64 21.16
CA TYR A 87 -0.57 26.90 22.31
C TYR A 87 0.79 26.31 21.97
N VAL A 88 1.75 26.49 22.87
CA VAL A 88 3.09 25.94 22.77
C VAL A 88 3.29 24.97 23.91
N TYR A 89 3.63 23.74 23.58
CA TYR A 89 3.95 22.69 24.54
C TYR A 89 5.45 22.47 24.51
N PHE A 90 6.09 22.71 25.65
CA PHE A 90 7.52 22.53 25.85
C PHE A 90 7.74 21.23 26.59
N HIS A 91 8.54 20.34 26.00
CA HIS A 91 8.88 19.05 26.58
C HIS A 91 10.31 19.10 27.13
N PHE A 92 10.44 18.79 28.41
CA PHE A 92 11.70 18.76 29.13
C PHE A 92 11.92 17.39 29.75
N ALA A 93 13.18 16.98 29.81
CA ALA A 93 13.65 15.94 30.69
C ALA A 93 15.12 16.22 31.03
N GLU A 94 15.45 16.22 32.32
CA GLU A 94 16.84 16.35 32.75
C GLU A 94 17.59 15.06 32.41
N ILE A 95 18.43 15.13 31.38
CA ILE A 95 19.21 14.01 30.87
C ILE A 95 20.67 14.04 31.32
N GLN A 96 21.10 15.10 32.00
CA GLN A 96 22.44 15.20 32.60
C GLN A 96 22.36 14.87 34.09
N GLN A 97 23.19 13.94 34.53
CA GLN A 97 23.33 13.65 35.95
C GLN A 97 24.18 14.74 36.62
N LEU A 98 23.51 15.71 37.25
CA LEU A 98 24.17 16.76 38.01
C LEU A 98 24.78 16.21 39.31
N ALA A 99 25.84 16.86 39.81
CA ALA A 99 26.45 16.48 41.07
C ALA A 99 25.43 16.61 42.23
N PRO A 100 25.54 15.78 43.29
CA PRO A 100 24.59 15.81 44.40
C PRO A 100 24.43 17.22 44.98
N GLY A 101 23.17 17.65 45.13
CA GLY A 101 22.82 18.98 45.64
C GLY A 101 22.62 20.05 44.56
N LEU A 102 23.22 19.89 43.37
CA LEU A 102 23.05 20.81 42.25
C LEU A 102 21.71 20.58 41.54
N ARG A 103 21.07 21.65 41.09
CA ARG A 103 19.74 21.61 40.46
C ARG A 103 19.67 22.47 39.21
N ARG A 104 18.89 22.04 38.20
CA ARG A 104 18.53 22.89 37.05
C ARG A 104 17.15 23.49 37.29
N ILE A 105 17.12 24.79 37.49
CA ILE A 105 15.89 25.55 37.77
C ILE A 105 15.68 26.52 36.61
N ILE A 106 14.58 26.34 35.88
CA ILE A 106 14.31 27.10 34.66
C ILE A 106 13.02 27.89 34.76
N ASN A 107 12.98 28.96 33.98
CA ASN A 107 11.79 29.76 33.78
C ASN A 107 11.57 29.98 32.27
N ILE A 108 10.31 30.04 31.85
CA ILE A 108 9.93 30.08 30.45
C ILE A 108 9.09 31.33 30.21
N THR A 109 9.47 32.08 29.17
CA THR A 109 8.70 33.21 28.66
C THR A 109 8.22 32.90 27.25
N LEU A 110 6.99 33.28 26.93
CA LEU A 110 6.39 33.21 25.61
C LEU A 110 5.87 34.61 25.27
N ASN A 111 6.35 35.19 24.18
CA ASN A 111 6.11 36.59 23.78
C ASN A 111 6.34 37.57 24.95
N ASP A 112 7.47 37.43 25.64
CA ASP A 112 7.88 38.24 26.78
C ASP A 112 7.03 38.09 28.06
N GLU A 113 6.05 37.18 28.07
CA GLU A 113 5.24 36.85 29.25
C GLU A 113 5.65 35.53 29.90
N ASN A 114 5.75 35.48 31.23
CA ASN A 114 6.02 34.23 31.95
C ASN A 114 4.82 33.29 31.86
N ILE A 115 5.04 32.07 31.35
CA ILE A 115 3.97 31.05 31.28
C ILE A 115 3.85 30.22 32.56
N LEU A 116 4.89 30.26 33.41
CA LEU A 116 4.95 29.60 34.70
C LEU A 116 4.64 30.58 35.83
N SER A 117 3.92 30.13 36.86
CA SER A 117 3.71 30.90 38.09
C SER A 117 4.94 30.94 38.99
N GLU A 118 5.71 29.85 38.98
CA GLU A 118 6.97 29.71 39.69
C GLU A 118 7.97 28.94 38.82
N PRO A 119 9.29 29.20 38.95
CA PRO A 119 10.29 28.45 38.22
C PRO A 119 10.22 26.96 38.51
N ILE A 120 10.48 26.12 37.51
CA ILE A 120 10.44 24.67 37.66
C ILE A 120 11.85 24.11 37.89
N THR A 121 11.97 23.18 38.83
CA THR A 121 13.19 22.36 38.97
C THR A 121 13.04 21.10 38.11
N LEU A 122 13.96 20.86 37.19
CA LEU A 122 13.95 19.62 36.40
C LEU A 122 14.58 18.48 37.21
N GLU A 123 13.83 17.39 37.35
CA GLU A 123 14.29 16.17 38.03
C GLU A 123 14.92 15.20 37.02
N TYR A 124 16.05 14.61 37.40
CA TYR A 124 16.80 13.68 36.54
C TYR A 124 15.94 12.52 36.06
N MET A 125 15.91 12.30 34.74
CA MET A 125 15.16 11.24 34.05
C MET A 125 13.65 11.26 34.34
N LYS A 126 13.08 12.45 34.58
CA LYS A 126 11.63 12.64 34.74
C LYS A 126 11.12 13.61 33.68
N PRO A 127 10.38 13.13 32.66
CA PRO A 127 9.79 14.00 31.66
C PRO A 127 8.75 14.95 32.28
N VAL A 128 8.75 16.20 31.83
CA VAL A 128 7.73 17.19 32.17
C VAL A 128 7.38 18.01 30.94
N THR A 129 6.08 18.23 30.75
CA THR A 129 5.56 19.07 29.66
C THR A 129 4.89 20.30 30.25
N ILE A 130 5.25 21.47 29.74
CA ILE A 130 4.73 22.77 30.17
C ILE A 130 4.08 23.44 28.97
N SER A 131 2.91 24.05 29.16
CA SER A 131 2.25 24.85 28.14
C SER A 131 1.67 26.14 28.70
N ASN A 132 1.46 27.12 27.82
CA ASN A 132 0.75 28.34 28.17
C ASN A 132 -0.73 28.04 28.48
N LYS A 133 -1.24 28.60 29.58
CA LYS A 133 -2.65 28.39 30.02
C LYS A 133 -3.66 28.98 29.03
N ASN A 134 -3.36 30.16 28.51
CA ASN A 134 -4.20 30.88 27.54
C ASN A 134 -3.47 30.96 26.21
N ALA A 135 -4.21 30.81 25.11
CA ALA A 135 -3.65 30.93 23.77
C ALA A 135 -3.01 32.30 23.56
N THR A 136 -1.75 32.33 23.12
CA THR A 136 -1.08 33.59 22.77
C THR A 136 -1.46 34.00 21.35
N GLN A 137 -1.73 35.28 21.11
CA GLN A 137 -2.04 35.79 19.77
C GLN A 137 -0.80 36.40 19.13
N GLY A 138 -0.70 36.32 17.80
CA GLY A 138 0.42 36.92 17.08
C GLY A 138 1.56 35.95 16.81
N PHE A 139 2.73 36.30 17.33
CA PHE A 139 4.00 35.59 17.11
C PHE A 139 4.15 34.42 18.09
N VAL A 140 5.08 33.51 17.81
CA VAL A 140 5.48 32.47 18.76
C VAL A 140 6.97 32.61 19.00
N ARG A 141 7.34 33.46 19.96
CA ARG A 141 8.72 33.64 20.42
C ARG A 141 8.85 33.18 21.86
N PHE A 142 9.78 32.30 22.16
CA PHE A 142 10.00 31.87 23.54
C PHE A 142 11.46 32.02 23.96
N SER A 143 11.65 32.24 25.25
CA SER A 143 12.96 32.21 25.90
C SER A 143 12.90 31.34 27.15
N ILE A 144 13.82 30.39 27.24
CA ILE A 144 14.00 29.50 28.40
C ILE A 144 15.31 29.89 29.07
N ARG A 145 15.23 30.34 30.32
CA ARG A 145 16.38 30.84 31.08
C ARG A 145 16.59 30.06 32.37
N ALA A 146 17.84 29.93 32.79
CA ALA A 146 18.17 29.48 34.14
C ALA A 146 17.83 30.60 35.15
N THR A 147 17.33 30.24 36.33
CA THR A 147 17.15 31.21 37.43
C THR A 147 18.48 31.48 38.15
N ALA A 148 18.50 32.49 39.04
CA ALA A 148 19.67 32.80 39.85
C ALA A 148 20.08 31.64 40.78
N GLU A 149 19.12 30.81 41.19
CA GLU A 149 19.32 29.64 42.04
C GLU A 149 19.68 28.37 41.25
N SER A 150 19.73 28.43 39.91
CA SER A 150 20.05 27.27 39.08
C SER A 150 21.56 27.03 39.00
N ASP A 151 21.97 25.77 39.13
CA ASP A 151 23.36 25.32 39.03
C ASP A 151 23.79 24.92 37.61
N ALA A 152 22.83 24.82 36.69
CA ALA A 152 23.06 24.38 35.32
C ALA A 152 22.34 25.29 34.29
N PRO A 153 22.85 25.38 33.04
CA PRO A 153 22.20 26.17 31.98
C PRO A 153 20.78 25.68 31.67
N PRO A 154 19.89 26.47 31.05
CA PRO A 154 18.60 25.94 30.57
C PRO A 154 18.78 24.83 29.52
N ILE A 155 17.81 23.91 29.46
CA ILE A 155 17.72 22.86 28.42
C ILE A 155 16.33 22.81 27.82
N LEU A 156 16.20 22.26 26.62
CA LEU A 156 14.92 21.94 25.95
C LEU A 156 15.06 20.63 25.16
N ASN A 157 14.14 19.68 25.35
CA ASN A 157 14.19 18.42 24.60
C ASN A 157 13.43 18.55 23.28
N ALA A 158 12.20 19.07 23.35
CA ALA A 158 11.39 19.35 22.16
C ALA A 158 10.28 20.35 22.46
N PHE A 159 9.62 20.86 21.42
CA PHE A 159 8.41 21.66 21.57
C PHE A 159 7.43 21.41 20.42
N GLU A 160 6.15 21.65 20.69
CA GLU A 160 5.05 21.53 19.73
C GLU A 160 4.24 22.84 19.71
N VAL A 161 3.79 23.29 18.54
CA VAL A 161 2.99 24.51 18.37
C VAL A 161 1.64 24.14 17.74
N TYR A 162 0.56 24.46 18.45
CA TYR A 162 -0.81 24.22 18.04
C TYR A 162 -1.53 25.54 17.79
N LYS A 163 -2.15 25.69 16.62
CA LYS A 163 -3.02 26.82 16.30
C LYS A 163 -4.40 26.56 16.90
N LEU A 164 -4.88 27.47 17.74
CA LEU A 164 -6.25 27.48 18.22
C LEU A 164 -7.19 27.76 17.05
N VAL A 165 -8.04 26.79 16.74
CA VAL A 165 -9.16 26.95 15.82
C VAL A 165 -10.32 27.48 16.65
N THR A 166 -10.51 28.80 16.67
CA THR A 166 -11.58 29.49 17.42
C THR A 166 -12.92 29.46 16.72
N ASP A 167 -12.91 29.24 15.41
CA ASP A 167 -14.14 29.03 14.67
C ASP A 167 -14.74 27.75 15.23
N LEU A 168 -15.74 27.90 16.10
CA LEU A 168 -16.80 26.92 16.30
C LEU A 168 -17.53 26.79 14.96
N ASN A 169 -16.80 26.33 13.93
CA ASN A 169 -17.41 25.68 12.81
C ASN A 169 -18.14 24.53 13.50
N SER A 170 -19.46 24.65 13.66
CA SER A 170 -20.22 23.50 14.10
C SER A 170 -19.84 22.35 13.15
N PRO A 171 -19.73 21.12 13.67
CA PRO A 171 -19.36 19.99 12.83
C PRO A 171 -20.30 19.92 11.62
N THR A 172 -19.80 19.32 10.55
CA THR A 172 -20.63 18.96 9.40
C THR A 172 -21.92 18.29 9.90
N ASP A 173 -23.06 18.64 9.31
CA ASP A 173 -24.35 18.09 9.71
C ASP A 173 -24.27 16.56 9.83
N ILE A 174 -24.79 16.01 10.93
CA ILE A 174 -24.60 14.60 11.26
C ILE A 174 -25.14 13.67 10.17
N LYS A 175 -26.20 14.07 9.45
CA LYS A 175 -26.73 13.27 8.34
C LYS A 175 -25.76 13.20 7.18
N ASP A 176 -25.10 14.32 6.88
CA ASP A 176 -24.09 14.40 5.84
C ASP A 176 -22.85 13.58 6.22
N VAL A 177 -22.43 13.63 7.50
CA VAL A 177 -21.34 12.78 8.04
C VAL A 177 -21.69 11.30 7.91
N ASP A 178 -22.87 10.88 8.37
CA ASP A 178 -23.31 9.50 8.28
C ASP A 178 -23.39 9.03 6.82
N ALA A 179 -23.95 9.86 5.94
CA ALA A 179 -24.07 9.59 4.52
C ALA A 179 -22.70 9.40 3.86
N ILE A 180 -21.76 10.32 4.05
CA ILE A 180 -20.44 10.25 3.41
C ILE A 180 -19.56 9.16 4.01
N VAL A 181 -19.65 8.89 5.31
CA VAL A 181 -18.97 7.75 5.95
C VAL A 181 -19.55 6.43 5.45
N ASN A 182 -20.86 6.34 5.21
CA ASN A 182 -21.50 5.19 4.59
C ASN A 182 -21.05 5.00 3.14
N ILE A 183 -20.96 6.07 2.34
CA ILE A 183 -20.41 6.04 0.97
C ILE A 183 -18.95 5.56 1.00
N LYS A 184 -18.13 6.13 1.88
CA LYS A 184 -16.72 5.76 2.08
C LYS A 184 -16.60 4.27 2.40
N ARG A 185 -17.41 3.75 3.32
CA ARG A 185 -17.42 2.33 3.72
C ARG A 185 -17.94 1.41 2.61
N TYR A 186 -19.01 1.79 1.94
CA TYR A 186 -19.64 1.01 0.87
C TYR A 186 -18.69 0.79 -0.31
N TYR A 187 -17.97 1.84 -0.71
CA TYR A 187 -17.01 1.77 -1.80
C TYR A 187 -15.60 1.36 -1.37
N GLY A 188 -15.29 1.34 -0.07
CA GLY A 188 -13.95 1.06 0.43
C GLY A 188 -12.95 2.17 0.08
N ILE A 189 -13.39 3.44 0.16
CA ILE A 189 -12.55 4.59 -0.17
C ILE A 189 -11.53 4.81 0.96
N SER A 190 -10.24 4.61 0.65
CA SER A 190 -9.11 4.80 1.57
C SER A 190 -8.24 5.98 1.15
N ARG A 191 -8.78 7.20 1.27
CA ARG A 191 -8.04 8.45 1.06
C ARG A 191 -7.51 9.00 2.40
N ILE A 192 -6.25 9.43 2.44
CA ILE A 192 -5.60 9.92 3.67
C ILE A 192 -6.24 11.22 4.16
N ASP A 193 -6.68 12.06 3.23
CA ASP A 193 -7.37 13.32 3.48
C ASP A 193 -8.87 13.15 3.80
N TRP A 194 -9.40 11.92 3.74
CA TRP A 194 -10.77 11.61 4.16
C TRP A 194 -10.82 11.17 5.63
N GLN A 195 -10.21 11.93 6.53
CA GLN A 195 -10.18 11.65 7.97
C GLN A 195 -10.72 12.85 8.75
N GLY A 196 -11.29 12.58 9.94
CA GLY A 196 -11.92 13.62 10.74
C GLY A 196 -13.26 14.10 10.16
N ASP A 197 -13.55 15.38 10.33
CA ASP A 197 -14.77 16.00 9.81
C ASP A 197 -14.66 16.24 8.29
N PRO A 198 -15.71 15.93 7.48
CA PRO A 198 -15.66 16.07 6.02
C PRO A 198 -15.45 17.49 5.49
N CYS A 199 -15.92 18.52 6.21
CA CYS A 199 -15.94 19.90 5.73
C CYS A 199 -15.07 20.85 6.56
N VAL A 200 -14.81 20.54 7.85
CA VAL A 200 -14.17 21.49 8.77
C VAL A 200 -12.90 20.93 9.44
N PRO A 201 -11.86 21.78 9.62
CA PRO A 201 -11.75 23.14 9.10
C PRO A 201 -11.67 23.13 7.56
N GLU A 202 -12.09 24.22 6.92
CA GLU A 202 -12.19 24.32 5.45
C GLU A 202 -10.89 23.92 4.73
N ILE A 203 -9.73 24.27 5.31
CA ILE A 203 -8.40 23.93 4.78
C ILE A 203 -8.09 22.42 4.75
N PHE A 204 -8.83 21.60 5.51
CA PHE A 204 -8.71 20.14 5.58
C PHE A 204 -9.98 19.42 5.09
N ARG A 205 -10.86 20.13 4.38
CA ARG A 205 -12.01 19.51 3.71
C ARG A 205 -11.55 18.32 2.85
N TRP A 206 -12.31 17.24 2.91
CA TRP A 206 -12.01 16.03 2.14
C TRP A 206 -11.97 16.32 0.64
N SER A 207 -10.97 15.76 -0.06
CA SER A 207 -10.83 15.95 -1.52
C SER A 207 -12.06 15.48 -2.27
N GLY A 208 -12.45 16.27 -3.28
CA GLY A 208 -13.63 16.01 -4.10
C GLY A 208 -14.94 16.44 -3.44
N LEU A 209 -14.92 16.91 -2.20
CA LEU A 209 -16.09 17.55 -1.57
C LEU A 209 -16.05 19.06 -1.79
N ASP A 210 -17.23 19.64 -1.94
CA ASP A 210 -17.46 21.05 -1.66
C ASP A 210 -18.58 21.19 -0.64
N CYS A 211 -18.45 22.16 0.25
CA CYS A 211 -19.35 22.33 1.38
C CYS A 211 -19.90 23.75 1.43
N SER A 212 -21.17 23.88 1.80
CA SER A 212 -21.72 25.16 2.23
C SER A 212 -21.41 25.35 3.72
N TYR A 213 -21.07 26.57 4.12
CA TYR A 213 -20.68 26.91 5.49
C TYR A 213 -21.76 27.77 6.15
N GLY A 214 -22.78 27.10 6.69
CA GLY A 214 -23.83 27.69 7.53
C GLY A 214 -23.60 27.40 9.02
N ILE A 215 -24.68 27.29 9.80
CA ILE A 215 -24.61 26.88 11.22
C ILE A 215 -23.93 25.51 11.32
N ASN A 216 -24.39 24.52 10.55
CA ASN A 216 -23.70 23.26 10.31
C ASN A 216 -23.33 23.20 8.82
N PRO A 217 -22.06 22.91 8.48
CA PRO A 217 -21.68 22.67 7.10
C PRO A 217 -22.48 21.55 6.45
N ARG A 218 -22.83 21.71 5.18
CA ARG A 218 -23.55 20.70 4.36
C ARG A 218 -22.76 20.41 3.10
N ILE A 219 -22.67 19.15 2.70
CA ILE A 219 -22.00 18.69 1.48
C ILE A 219 -22.88 19.05 0.28
N ILE A 220 -22.39 19.96 -0.57
CA ILE A 220 -23.10 20.44 -1.76
C ILE A 220 -22.52 19.86 -3.06
N SER A 221 -21.29 19.36 -3.03
CA SER A 221 -20.67 18.69 -4.17
C SER A 221 -19.94 17.43 -3.73
N LEU A 222 -20.12 16.34 -4.48
CA LEU A 222 -19.39 15.09 -4.31
C LEU A 222 -18.84 14.65 -5.66
N ASN A 223 -17.51 14.74 -5.82
CA ASN A 223 -16.78 14.24 -6.98
C ASN A 223 -16.00 12.96 -6.62
N LEU A 224 -16.49 11.86 -7.16
CA LEU A 224 -15.87 10.54 -7.18
C LEU A 224 -15.67 10.05 -8.62
N SER A 225 -15.54 10.95 -9.58
CA SER A 225 -15.13 10.62 -10.95
C SER A 225 -13.81 9.84 -10.92
N SER A 226 -13.63 8.90 -11.85
CA SER A 226 -12.39 8.12 -12.02
C SER A 226 -11.84 7.51 -10.72
N SER A 227 -12.70 7.20 -9.75
CA SER A 227 -12.32 6.73 -8.42
C SER A 227 -12.37 5.21 -8.29
N LYS A 228 -12.43 4.51 -9.44
CA LYS A 228 -12.54 3.04 -9.55
C LYS A 228 -13.67 2.42 -8.74
N LEU A 229 -14.77 3.15 -8.58
CA LEU A 229 -15.92 2.67 -7.85
C LEU A 229 -16.55 1.46 -8.57
N GLY A 230 -17.02 0.48 -7.80
CA GLY A 230 -17.77 -0.67 -8.30
C GLY A 230 -18.97 -0.95 -7.40
N GLY A 231 -19.87 -1.82 -7.86
CA GLY A 231 -21.16 -2.03 -7.19
C GLY A 231 -22.23 -1.06 -7.71
N GLN A 232 -23.28 -0.84 -6.92
CA GLN A 232 -24.37 0.06 -7.29
C GLN A 232 -24.05 1.50 -6.86
N ILE A 233 -24.82 2.48 -7.37
CA ILE A 233 -24.81 3.82 -6.78
C ILE A 233 -25.30 3.68 -5.33
N ALA A 234 -24.48 4.09 -4.36
CA ALA A 234 -24.77 3.92 -2.94
C ALA A 234 -26.06 4.67 -2.58
N ALA A 235 -26.99 3.98 -1.93
CA ALA A 235 -28.27 4.57 -1.54
C ALA A 235 -28.09 5.79 -0.63
N SER A 236 -27.05 5.80 0.22
CA SER A 236 -26.76 6.92 1.11
C SER A 236 -26.36 8.21 0.39
N VAL A 237 -26.12 8.21 -0.92
CA VAL A 237 -25.95 9.46 -1.69
C VAL A 237 -27.22 10.31 -1.66
N SER A 238 -28.42 9.69 -1.58
CA SER A 238 -29.67 10.45 -1.45
C SER A 238 -29.88 11.09 -0.09
N ASP A 239 -29.08 10.73 0.92
CA ASP A 239 -29.15 11.32 2.27
C ASP A 239 -28.44 12.68 2.33
N LEU A 240 -27.59 12.99 1.33
CA LEU A 240 -26.95 14.30 1.15
C LEU A 240 -27.98 15.30 0.59
N SER A 241 -28.90 15.76 1.42
CA SER A 241 -30.10 16.49 0.96
C SER A 241 -29.80 17.82 0.25
N GLU A 242 -28.67 18.46 0.53
CA GLU A 242 -28.23 19.73 -0.08
C GLU A 242 -27.36 19.53 -1.32
N LEU A 243 -27.17 18.28 -1.78
CA LEU A 243 -26.26 17.97 -2.87
C LEU A 243 -26.70 18.64 -4.18
N GLN A 244 -25.84 19.50 -4.70
CA GLN A 244 -26.01 20.25 -5.96
C GLN A 244 -25.28 19.58 -7.11
N SER A 245 -24.15 18.93 -6.84
CA SER A 245 -23.34 18.26 -7.85
C SER A 245 -22.93 16.87 -7.39
N LEU A 246 -23.26 15.86 -8.20
CA LEU A 246 -22.79 14.50 -8.05
C LEU A 246 -22.05 14.08 -9.31
N ASP A 247 -20.76 13.81 -9.18
CA ASP A 247 -19.96 13.21 -10.24
C ASP A 247 -19.43 11.85 -9.80
N VAL A 248 -19.87 10.80 -10.46
CA VAL A 248 -19.40 9.43 -10.30
C VAL A 248 -18.98 8.82 -11.65
N SER A 249 -18.57 9.67 -12.61
CA SER A 249 -18.23 9.22 -13.95
C SER A 249 -16.99 8.34 -13.99
N ASP A 250 -16.82 7.61 -15.09
CA ASP A 250 -15.59 6.86 -15.40
C ASP A 250 -15.21 5.84 -14.31
N ASN A 251 -16.24 5.16 -13.81
CA ASN A 251 -16.14 4.10 -12.80
C ASN A 251 -16.66 2.76 -13.37
N SER A 252 -16.77 1.73 -12.53
CA SER A 252 -17.36 0.42 -12.86
C SER A 252 -18.73 0.21 -12.20
N LEU A 253 -19.48 1.29 -11.92
CA LEU A 253 -20.79 1.20 -11.28
C LEU A 253 -21.78 0.45 -12.17
N ASN A 254 -22.64 -0.37 -11.56
CA ASN A 254 -23.61 -1.23 -12.23
C ASN A 254 -24.99 -1.16 -11.55
N GLY A 255 -25.95 -1.91 -12.07
CA GLY A 255 -27.33 -1.87 -11.58
C GLY A 255 -28.13 -0.72 -12.18
N PHE A 256 -29.19 -0.33 -11.50
CA PHE A 256 -30.11 0.74 -11.93
C PHE A 256 -29.70 2.07 -11.31
N VAL A 257 -30.01 3.18 -11.99
CA VAL A 257 -29.97 4.51 -11.38
C VAL A 257 -31.09 4.56 -10.32
N PRO A 258 -30.77 4.76 -9.03
CA PRO A 258 -31.78 4.68 -7.98
C PRO A 258 -32.75 5.86 -8.06
N GLU A 259 -34.05 5.57 -7.87
CA GLU A 259 -35.11 6.59 -7.89
C GLU A 259 -34.90 7.66 -6.81
N SER A 260 -34.22 7.33 -5.71
CA SER A 260 -33.93 8.28 -4.64
C SER A 260 -33.09 9.50 -5.09
N LEU A 261 -32.30 9.40 -6.17
CA LEU A 261 -31.60 10.57 -6.72
C LEU A 261 -32.57 11.61 -7.28
N SER A 262 -33.79 11.21 -7.67
CA SER A 262 -34.82 12.15 -8.14
C SER A 262 -35.46 12.96 -7.01
N GLN A 263 -35.18 12.59 -5.74
CA GLN A 263 -35.62 13.27 -4.53
C GLN A 263 -34.65 14.38 -4.08
N LEU A 264 -33.43 14.42 -4.62
CA LEU A 264 -32.45 15.48 -4.31
C LEU A 264 -32.86 16.79 -5.01
N GLU A 265 -33.60 17.65 -4.30
CA GLU A 265 -34.21 18.86 -4.86
C GLU A 265 -33.18 19.84 -5.41
N TYR A 266 -32.03 19.98 -4.74
CA TYR A 266 -30.97 20.91 -5.13
C TYR A 266 -30.02 20.39 -6.21
N LEU A 267 -30.15 19.14 -6.65
CA LEU A 267 -29.23 18.51 -7.62
C LEU A 267 -29.31 19.20 -8.99
N ARG A 268 -28.24 19.87 -9.41
CA ARG A 268 -28.10 20.57 -10.69
C ARG A 268 -27.20 19.84 -11.67
N ILE A 269 -26.24 19.05 -11.18
CA ILE A 269 -25.30 18.31 -12.00
C ILE A 269 -25.31 16.85 -11.54
N LEU A 270 -25.61 15.94 -12.46
CA LEU A 270 -25.52 14.50 -12.26
C LEU A 270 -24.72 13.88 -13.40
N ASN A 271 -23.47 13.54 -13.12
CA ASN A 271 -22.59 12.87 -14.06
C ASN A 271 -22.39 11.41 -13.65
N ILE A 272 -23.02 10.50 -14.40
CA ILE A 272 -22.95 9.05 -14.23
C ILE A 272 -22.37 8.37 -15.48
N GLY A 273 -21.72 9.14 -16.36
CA GLY A 273 -21.12 8.65 -17.59
C GLY A 273 -19.98 7.66 -17.36
N GLY A 274 -19.54 6.94 -18.39
CA GLY A 274 -18.39 6.04 -18.31
C GLY A 274 -18.55 4.84 -17.37
N ASN A 275 -19.79 4.42 -17.09
CA ASN A 275 -20.11 3.31 -16.16
C ASN A 275 -20.75 2.09 -16.85
N LYS A 276 -21.18 1.09 -16.07
CA LYS A 276 -21.91 -0.12 -16.51
C LYS A 276 -23.37 -0.12 -16.04
N LEU A 277 -23.97 1.06 -15.85
CA LEU A 277 -25.36 1.20 -15.42
C LEU A 277 -26.31 0.66 -16.49
N SER A 278 -27.49 0.23 -16.05
CA SER A 278 -28.45 -0.48 -16.88
C SER A 278 -29.89 -0.11 -16.54
N GLY A 279 -30.80 -0.38 -17.47
CA GLY A 279 -32.22 -0.11 -17.30
C GLY A 279 -32.60 1.33 -17.61
N SER A 280 -33.77 1.76 -17.14
CA SER A 280 -34.29 3.11 -17.39
C SER A 280 -33.73 4.11 -16.39
N ILE A 281 -33.41 5.32 -16.84
CA ILE A 281 -33.22 6.46 -15.94
C ILE A 281 -34.59 6.84 -15.33
N PRO A 282 -34.67 7.11 -14.01
CA PRO A 282 -35.84 7.69 -13.35
C PRO A 282 -36.49 8.82 -14.16
N ALA A 283 -37.79 8.74 -14.42
CA ALA A 283 -38.50 9.65 -15.32
C ALA A 283 -38.38 11.12 -14.88
N LYS A 284 -38.38 11.37 -13.57
CA LYS A 284 -38.24 12.71 -12.98
C LYS A 284 -36.85 13.31 -13.23
N LEU A 285 -35.78 12.51 -13.29
CA LEU A 285 -34.44 13.00 -13.67
C LEU A 285 -34.39 13.37 -15.15
N ILE A 286 -35.03 12.58 -16.02
CA ILE A 286 -35.15 12.91 -17.45
C ILE A 286 -35.95 14.20 -17.64
N GLU A 287 -37.05 14.38 -16.92
CA GLU A 287 -37.89 15.59 -16.98
C GLU A 287 -37.10 16.83 -16.54
N ARG A 288 -36.37 16.75 -15.43
CA ARG A 288 -35.46 17.80 -14.96
C ARG A 288 -34.33 18.10 -15.94
N SER A 289 -33.85 17.08 -16.65
CA SER A 289 -32.86 17.29 -17.70
C SER A 289 -33.46 18.02 -18.92
N LYS A 290 -34.66 17.64 -19.35
CA LYS A 290 -35.36 18.29 -20.47
C LYS A 290 -35.74 19.74 -20.20
N ASN A 291 -36.10 20.08 -18.96
CA ASN A 291 -36.45 21.46 -18.59
C ASN A 291 -35.22 22.33 -18.24
N GLY A 292 -34.00 21.76 -18.28
CA GLY A 292 -32.74 22.47 -18.03
C GLY A 292 -32.38 22.66 -16.55
N SER A 293 -33.18 22.16 -15.60
CA SER A 293 -32.87 22.23 -14.16
C SER A 293 -31.79 21.25 -13.71
N LEU A 294 -31.50 20.21 -14.52
CA LEU A 294 -30.48 19.19 -14.25
C LEU A 294 -29.60 18.94 -15.48
N ILE A 295 -28.30 19.15 -15.35
CA ILE A 295 -27.30 18.70 -16.32
C ILE A 295 -27.05 17.21 -16.07
N LEU A 296 -27.52 16.37 -16.98
CA LEU A 296 -27.47 14.91 -16.87
C LEU A 296 -26.51 14.33 -17.91
N SER A 297 -25.38 13.78 -17.44
CA SER A 297 -24.37 13.13 -18.28
C SER A 297 -24.39 11.61 -18.05
N VAL A 298 -24.68 10.85 -19.10
CA VAL A 298 -24.99 9.41 -19.02
C VAL A 298 -24.24 8.56 -20.05
N ASP A 299 -23.44 9.19 -20.90
CA ASP A 299 -22.74 8.55 -22.01
C ASP A 299 -21.79 7.45 -21.53
N GLY A 300 -21.53 6.45 -22.36
CA GLY A 300 -20.64 5.33 -22.02
C GLY A 300 -21.31 4.17 -21.25
N ASN A 301 -22.58 4.29 -20.84
CA ASN A 301 -23.34 3.19 -20.24
C ASN A 301 -24.05 2.33 -21.31
N GLN A 302 -23.50 1.15 -21.65
CA GLN A 302 -23.97 0.32 -22.78
C GLN A 302 -25.43 -0.15 -22.70
N ASN A 303 -25.98 -0.37 -21.51
CA ASN A 303 -27.31 -0.94 -21.29
C ASN A 303 -28.28 0.04 -20.62
N LEU A 304 -27.93 1.32 -20.55
CA LEU A 304 -28.77 2.36 -19.96
C LEU A 304 -29.68 2.99 -21.02
N CYS A 305 -30.94 3.20 -20.67
CA CYS A 305 -31.96 3.72 -21.56
C CYS A 305 -32.35 5.14 -21.14
N THR A 306 -32.16 6.09 -22.05
CA THR A 306 -32.53 7.51 -21.88
C THR A 306 -33.95 7.84 -22.33
N SER A 307 -34.65 6.89 -22.97
CA SER A 307 -36.04 7.04 -23.43
C SER A 307 -36.93 5.93 -22.90
N THR A 308 -38.09 6.32 -22.38
CA THR A 308 -39.19 5.41 -22.01
C THR A 308 -40.22 5.36 -23.14
N PRO A 309 -40.77 4.17 -23.48
CA PRO A 309 -40.51 2.88 -22.85
C PRO A 309 -39.19 2.25 -23.32
N CYS A 310 -38.44 1.66 -22.40
CA CYS A 310 -37.27 0.85 -22.73
C CYS A 310 -37.76 -0.36 -23.51
N HIS A 311 -37.65 -0.32 -24.84
CA HIS A 311 -38.05 -1.43 -25.68
C HIS A 311 -37.18 -2.64 -25.33
N LYS A 312 -37.72 -3.52 -24.48
CA LYS A 312 -37.35 -4.93 -24.49
C LYS A 312 -37.53 -5.39 -25.93
N ARG A 313 -36.47 -5.88 -26.56
CA ARG A 313 -36.58 -6.68 -27.79
C ARG A 313 -37.39 -7.94 -27.47
N ASN A 314 -38.71 -7.81 -27.41
CA ASN A 314 -39.64 -8.92 -27.33
C ASN A 314 -39.77 -9.53 -28.73
N ARG A 315 -39.02 -10.61 -28.99
CA ARG A 315 -39.33 -11.52 -30.08
C ARG A 315 -40.40 -12.49 -29.60
N VAL A 316 -41.66 -12.23 -29.91
CA VAL A 316 -42.72 -13.25 -29.91
C VAL A 316 -43.66 -12.97 -31.09
N VAL A 317 -43.54 -13.79 -32.14
CA VAL A 317 -44.61 -14.00 -33.12
C VAL A 317 -44.85 -15.52 -33.18
N ILE A 318 -45.90 -15.90 -32.46
CA ILE A 318 -47.01 -16.87 -32.69
C ILE A 318 -46.84 -17.97 -33.78
N PRO A 319 -47.40 -19.19 -33.55
CA PRO A 319 -46.94 -20.45 -34.13
C PRO A 319 -47.80 -20.94 -35.30
N LEU A 320 -47.15 -21.36 -36.40
CA LEU A 320 -47.68 -22.42 -37.27
C LEU A 320 -46.63 -23.09 -38.18
N VAL A 321 -45.37 -22.67 -38.16
CA VAL A 321 -44.30 -23.23 -39.03
C VAL A 321 -43.35 -24.16 -38.25
N ALA A 322 -43.84 -24.76 -37.17
CA ALA A 322 -43.05 -25.57 -36.23
C ALA A 322 -42.45 -26.85 -36.85
N THR A 323 -42.91 -27.28 -38.03
CA THR A 323 -42.36 -28.44 -38.75
C THR A 323 -41.28 -28.06 -39.78
N LEU A 324 -41.36 -26.89 -40.40
CA LEU A 324 -40.40 -26.44 -41.43
C LEU A 324 -39.24 -25.62 -40.86
N ALA A 325 -39.46 -24.92 -39.74
CA ALA A 325 -38.41 -24.13 -39.10
C ALA A 325 -37.30 -24.99 -38.47
N GLY A 326 -37.61 -26.20 -37.99
CA GLY A 326 -36.62 -27.10 -37.40
C GLY A 326 -35.50 -27.49 -38.38
N ALA A 327 -35.87 -27.82 -39.61
CA ALA A 327 -34.91 -28.15 -40.67
C ALA A 327 -34.08 -26.93 -41.09
N PHE A 328 -34.72 -25.76 -41.20
CA PHE A 328 -34.02 -24.52 -41.56
C PHE A 328 -33.09 -24.02 -40.46
N ILE A 329 -33.44 -24.23 -39.18
CA ILE A 329 -32.59 -23.90 -38.03
C ILE A 329 -31.39 -24.83 -37.97
N LEU A 330 -31.56 -26.14 -38.19
CA LEU A 330 -30.42 -27.07 -38.23
C LEU A 330 -29.46 -26.74 -39.39
N LEU A 331 -30.00 -26.35 -40.55
CA LEU A 331 -29.20 -25.98 -41.72
C LEU A 331 -28.54 -24.60 -41.55
N ALA A 332 -29.23 -23.64 -40.92
CA ALA A 332 -28.66 -22.34 -40.58
C ALA A 332 -27.61 -22.43 -39.47
N VAL A 333 -27.78 -23.32 -38.48
CA VAL A 333 -26.79 -23.60 -37.42
C VAL A 333 -25.61 -24.34 -38.03
N SER A 334 -25.81 -25.31 -38.92
CA SER A 334 -24.69 -25.98 -39.59
C SER A 334 -23.93 -25.02 -40.49
N LEU A 335 -24.60 -24.14 -41.24
CA LEU A 335 -23.97 -23.10 -42.04
C LEU A 335 -23.31 -22.03 -41.17
N PHE A 336 -23.88 -21.65 -40.03
CA PHE A 336 -23.27 -20.70 -39.11
C PHE A 336 -22.04 -21.30 -38.43
N VAL A 337 -22.09 -22.57 -38.02
CA VAL A 337 -20.94 -23.30 -37.46
C VAL A 337 -19.90 -23.51 -38.55
N PHE A 338 -20.27 -23.90 -39.77
CA PHE A 338 -19.35 -24.08 -40.89
C PHE A 338 -18.71 -22.75 -41.29
N ARG A 339 -19.46 -21.66 -41.31
CA ARG A 339 -18.95 -20.30 -41.56
C ARG A 339 -18.11 -19.79 -40.39
N ARG A 340 -18.43 -20.13 -39.14
CA ARG A 340 -17.59 -19.83 -37.97
C ARG A 340 -16.31 -20.66 -37.98
N VAL A 341 -16.35 -21.93 -38.36
CA VAL A 341 -15.18 -22.78 -38.53
C VAL A 341 -14.34 -22.27 -39.69
N GLN A 342 -14.93 -21.90 -40.83
CA GLN A 342 -14.20 -21.26 -41.94
C GLN A 342 -13.64 -19.89 -41.56
N VAL A 343 -14.35 -19.08 -40.77
CA VAL A 343 -13.81 -17.81 -40.27
C VAL A 343 -12.71 -18.06 -39.24
N VAL A 344 -12.80 -19.07 -38.38
CA VAL A 344 -11.71 -19.46 -37.46
C VAL A 344 -10.52 -20.05 -38.22
N VAL A 345 -10.75 -20.76 -39.33
CA VAL A 345 -9.71 -21.34 -40.19
C VAL A 345 -9.11 -20.30 -41.15
N SER A 346 -9.86 -19.29 -41.59
CA SER A 346 -9.37 -18.16 -42.40
C SER A 346 -8.78 -17.04 -41.55
N MET A 347 -9.20 -16.88 -40.29
CA MET A 347 -8.52 -16.01 -39.31
C MET A 347 -7.17 -16.59 -38.86
N LYS A 348 -6.93 -17.90 -39.05
CA LYS A 348 -5.56 -18.47 -38.96
C LYS A 348 -4.60 -17.96 -40.06
N LYS A 349 -5.09 -17.23 -41.07
CA LYS A 349 -4.22 -16.56 -42.07
C LYS A 349 -4.27 -15.02 -42.02
N LEU A 350 -5.08 -14.42 -41.15
CA LEU A 350 -5.16 -12.96 -41.05
C LEU A 350 -4.21 -12.45 -39.96
N LYS A 351 -2.94 -12.26 -40.36
CA LYS A 351 -1.90 -11.45 -39.70
C LYS A 351 -1.89 -11.51 -38.16
N PHE A 352 -1.18 -12.53 -37.65
CA PHE A 352 -0.41 -12.42 -36.41
C PHE A 352 0.74 -11.43 -36.65
N SER A 353 0.41 -10.13 -36.73
CA SER A 353 1.36 -9.04 -36.78
C SER A 353 0.75 -7.84 -36.07
N ASN A 354 0.38 -8.04 -34.80
CA ASN A 354 0.51 -6.95 -33.86
C ASN A 354 1.96 -6.99 -33.41
N LYS A 355 2.78 -6.16 -34.05
CA LYS A 355 4.11 -5.81 -33.57
C LYS A 355 3.99 -5.53 -32.07
N MET A 356 4.73 -6.31 -31.30
CA MET A 356 4.92 -6.12 -29.87
C MET A 356 5.58 -4.75 -29.69
N GLU A 357 4.77 -3.76 -29.32
CA GLU A 357 5.24 -2.40 -29.05
C GLU A 357 5.93 -2.42 -27.68
N TYR A 358 7.26 -2.26 -27.69
CA TYR A 358 8.13 -2.09 -26.52
C TYR A 358 8.23 -3.28 -25.53
N VAL A 359 8.90 -4.37 -25.93
CA VAL A 359 9.82 -5.02 -24.98
C VAL A 359 11.12 -4.25 -25.08
N ASP A 360 11.52 -3.59 -23.99
CA ASP A 360 12.76 -2.82 -23.89
C ASP A 360 13.92 -3.61 -24.52
N SER A 361 14.67 -2.98 -25.42
CA SER A 361 15.65 -3.61 -26.33
C SER A 361 16.90 -4.18 -25.63
N LYS A 362 16.83 -4.41 -24.31
CA LYS A 362 17.93 -4.85 -23.45
C LYS A 362 17.96 -6.36 -23.17
N LYS A 363 16.91 -7.13 -23.50
CA LYS A 363 16.86 -8.59 -23.24
C LYS A 363 16.97 -9.38 -24.54
N GLN A 364 17.74 -10.46 -24.51
CA GLN A 364 18.04 -11.27 -25.68
C GLN A 364 16.82 -12.12 -26.08
N GLU A 365 16.37 -11.95 -27.32
CA GLU A 365 15.38 -12.83 -27.94
C GLU A 365 16.10 -14.06 -28.51
N PHE A 366 15.56 -15.25 -28.22
CA PHE A 366 16.06 -16.53 -28.70
C PHE A 366 15.05 -17.18 -29.63
N SER A 367 15.53 -17.79 -30.70
CA SER A 367 14.76 -18.72 -31.53
C SER A 367 14.42 -20.00 -30.77
N TYR A 368 13.38 -20.71 -31.21
CA TYR A 368 13.02 -21.98 -30.60
C TYR A 368 14.14 -23.03 -30.77
N SER A 369 14.86 -23.00 -31.89
CA SER A 369 16.04 -23.86 -32.10
C SER A 369 17.13 -23.60 -31.06
N GLU A 370 17.38 -22.34 -30.70
CA GLU A 370 18.31 -22.02 -29.63
C GLU A 370 17.81 -22.50 -28.28
N VAL A 371 16.52 -22.35 -27.98
CA VAL A 371 15.92 -22.89 -26.75
C VAL A 371 16.05 -24.41 -26.67
N GLN A 372 15.87 -25.12 -27.78
CA GLN A 372 16.11 -26.56 -27.85
C GLN A 372 17.57 -26.92 -27.57
N MET A 373 18.53 -26.18 -28.14
CA MET A 373 19.94 -26.39 -27.86
C MET A 373 20.29 -26.10 -26.40
N ILE A 374 19.82 -24.98 -25.85
CA ILE A 374 20.03 -24.56 -24.46
C ILE A 374 19.55 -25.63 -23.48
N THR A 375 18.41 -26.26 -23.75
CA THR A 375 17.77 -27.27 -22.88
C THR A 375 18.18 -28.71 -23.18
N ASN A 376 19.13 -28.93 -24.08
CA ASN A 376 19.49 -30.25 -24.61
C ASN A 376 18.26 -31.07 -25.04
N ASN A 377 17.43 -30.51 -25.91
CA ASN A 377 16.14 -31.09 -26.34
C ASN A 377 15.17 -31.36 -25.18
N PHE A 378 15.11 -30.46 -24.19
CA PHE A 378 14.19 -30.55 -23.06
C PHE A 378 14.39 -31.79 -22.16
N GLU A 379 15.62 -32.33 -22.10
CA GLU A 379 15.97 -33.56 -21.39
C GLU A 379 15.64 -33.49 -19.89
N ARG A 380 16.09 -32.42 -19.21
CA ARG A 380 15.98 -32.29 -17.75
C ARG A 380 14.84 -31.37 -17.36
N VAL A 381 13.75 -31.97 -16.89
CA VAL A 381 12.63 -31.25 -16.28
C VAL A 381 12.98 -30.85 -14.85
N VAL A 382 12.88 -29.56 -14.54
CA VAL A 382 13.03 -29.01 -13.18
C VAL A 382 11.68 -29.01 -12.46
N GLY A 383 10.60 -28.68 -13.17
CA GLY A 383 9.27 -28.66 -12.58
C GLY A 383 8.15 -28.63 -13.61
N LYS A 384 6.98 -29.14 -13.23
CA LYS A 384 5.74 -29.08 -14.03
C LYS A 384 4.67 -28.37 -13.21
N GLY A 385 4.06 -27.33 -13.77
CA GLY A 385 2.97 -26.57 -13.16
C GLY A 385 1.78 -26.44 -14.10
N GLY A 386 0.69 -25.82 -13.62
CA GLY A 386 -0.52 -25.59 -14.45
C GLY A 386 -0.29 -24.68 -15.67
N PHE A 387 0.85 -24.00 -15.70
CA PHE A 387 1.15 -22.95 -16.69
C PHE A 387 2.20 -23.36 -17.71
N GLY A 388 2.89 -24.48 -17.49
CA GLY A 388 4.02 -24.88 -18.31
C GLY A 388 4.95 -25.87 -17.65
N THR A 389 5.99 -26.25 -18.40
CA THR A 389 7.09 -27.09 -17.92
C THR A 389 8.36 -26.26 -17.86
N VAL A 390 9.08 -26.33 -16.75
CA VAL A 390 10.38 -25.68 -16.57
C VAL A 390 11.48 -26.71 -16.80
N TYR A 391 12.41 -26.39 -17.69
CA TYR A 391 13.56 -27.21 -18.05
C TYR A 391 14.85 -26.57 -17.57
N TYR A 392 15.82 -27.40 -17.24
CA TYR A 392 17.19 -26.96 -17.01
C TYR A 392 17.89 -26.75 -18.36
N GLY A 393 18.75 -25.75 -18.45
CA GLY A 393 19.59 -25.53 -19.61
C GLY A 393 20.87 -24.76 -19.30
N CYS A 394 21.69 -24.55 -20.32
CA CYS A 394 22.93 -23.78 -20.24
C CYS A 394 23.06 -22.82 -21.44
N ILE A 395 23.45 -21.57 -21.19
CA ILE A 395 23.90 -20.60 -22.20
C ILE A 395 25.39 -20.36 -21.95
N GLY A 396 26.24 -21.00 -22.76
CA GLY A 396 27.67 -21.09 -22.43
C GLY A 396 27.87 -21.77 -21.07
N GLU A 397 28.55 -21.10 -20.14
CA GLU A 397 28.74 -21.58 -18.76
C GLU A 397 27.59 -21.20 -17.80
N THR A 398 26.65 -20.35 -18.24
CA THR A 398 25.56 -19.85 -17.40
C THR A 398 24.43 -20.87 -17.34
N ARG A 399 24.08 -21.31 -16.12
CA ARG A 399 22.95 -22.22 -15.89
C ARG A 399 21.63 -21.46 -15.91
N VAL A 400 20.64 -21.97 -16.64
CA VAL A 400 19.35 -21.31 -16.83
C VAL A 400 18.16 -22.24 -16.56
N ALA A 401 17.03 -21.64 -16.20
CA ALA A 401 15.73 -22.28 -16.09
C ALA A 401 14.83 -21.78 -17.23
N VAL A 402 14.41 -22.67 -18.12
CA VAL A 402 13.58 -22.37 -19.28
C VAL A 402 12.15 -22.79 -19.01
N LYS A 403 11.26 -21.81 -18.79
CA LYS A 403 9.82 -22.03 -18.59
C LYS A 403 9.12 -22.05 -19.95
N MET A 404 8.77 -23.23 -20.42
CA MET A 404 7.93 -23.43 -21.61
C MET A 404 6.47 -23.23 -21.24
N LEU A 405 5.84 -22.19 -21.80
CA LEU A 405 4.46 -21.84 -21.47
C LEU A 405 3.47 -22.67 -22.29
N SER A 406 2.35 -23.05 -21.65
CA SER A 406 1.28 -23.79 -22.33
C SER A 406 0.62 -22.96 -23.45
N HIS A 407 0.17 -23.61 -24.52
CA HIS A 407 -0.58 -22.96 -25.61
C HIS A 407 -2.01 -22.55 -25.24
N SER A 408 -2.38 -22.61 -23.96
CA SER A 408 -3.70 -22.19 -23.50
C SER A 408 -3.83 -20.66 -23.59
N THR A 409 -5.07 -20.16 -23.66
CA THR A 409 -5.33 -18.71 -23.55
C THR A 409 -4.76 -18.10 -22.27
N GLN A 410 -4.60 -18.92 -21.22
CA GLN A 410 -3.97 -18.52 -19.97
C GLN A 410 -2.45 -18.39 -20.12
N GLY A 411 -1.78 -19.36 -20.75
CA GLY A 411 -0.33 -19.31 -20.97
C GLY A 411 0.12 -18.11 -21.80
N VAL A 412 -0.63 -17.76 -22.86
CA VAL A 412 -0.36 -16.55 -23.66
C VAL A 412 -0.52 -15.26 -22.84
N ARG A 413 -1.56 -15.17 -22.01
CA ARG A 413 -1.76 -13.99 -21.14
C ARG A 413 -0.65 -13.86 -20.09
N GLN A 414 -0.19 -14.97 -19.53
CA GLN A 414 0.91 -14.97 -18.57
C GLN A 414 2.23 -14.57 -19.23
N PHE A 415 2.51 -15.07 -20.44
CA PHE A 415 3.67 -14.64 -21.22
C PHE A 415 3.69 -13.11 -21.38
N GLN A 416 2.57 -12.54 -21.84
CA GLN A 416 2.42 -11.10 -22.03
C GLN A 416 2.58 -10.32 -20.73
N THR A 417 2.06 -10.85 -19.63
CA THR A 417 2.14 -10.23 -18.30
C THR A 417 3.57 -10.26 -17.76
N GLU A 418 4.23 -11.41 -17.76
CA GLU A 418 5.63 -11.56 -17.33
C GLU A 418 6.56 -10.71 -18.19
N ALA A 419 6.42 -10.74 -19.51
CA ALA A 419 7.23 -9.93 -20.42
C ALA A 419 7.07 -8.42 -20.15
N ASN A 420 5.86 -7.93 -19.85
CA ASN A 420 5.61 -6.52 -19.55
C ASN A 420 6.08 -6.10 -18.13
N ILE A 421 6.07 -7.01 -17.15
CA ILE A 421 6.52 -6.69 -15.79
C ILE A 421 8.05 -6.75 -15.68
N LEU A 422 8.67 -7.76 -16.29
CA LEU A 422 10.11 -7.99 -16.19
C LEU A 422 10.95 -6.96 -16.96
N THR A 423 10.34 -6.20 -17.88
CA THR A 423 10.97 -5.00 -18.45
C THR A 423 11.08 -3.85 -17.44
N ARG A 424 10.21 -3.81 -16.43
CA ARG A 424 10.13 -2.73 -15.43
C ARG A 424 10.85 -3.06 -14.13
N VAL A 425 10.91 -4.34 -13.77
CA VAL A 425 11.35 -4.80 -12.45
C VAL A 425 12.79 -5.32 -12.50
N HIS A 426 13.72 -4.56 -11.93
CA HIS A 426 15.12 -4.96 -11.75
C HIS A 426 15.53 -4.79 -10.29
N HIS A 427 15.48 -5.86 -9.51
CA HIS A 427 15.80 -5.79 -8.08
C HIS A 427 16.36 -7.13 -7.57
N ARG A 428 17.23 -7.06 -6.55
CA ARG A 428 18.00 -8.21 -6.04
C ARG A 428 17.16 -9.36 -5.51
N CYS A 429 15.91 -9.09 -5.08
CA CYS A 429 14.99 -10.08 -4.51
C CYS A 429 14.09 -10.74 -5.56
N PHE A 430 14.32 -10.56 -6.87
CA PHE A 430 13.57 -11.24 -7.93
C PHE A 430 14.47 -12.13 -8.78
N THR A 431 13.87 -13.17 -9.37
CA THR A 431 14.56 -14.04 -10.32
C THR A 431 14.95 -13.27 -11.58
N PRO A 432 16.25 -13.19 -11.95
CA PRO A 432 16.67 -12.47 -13.14
C PRO A 432 16.16 -13.13 -14.42
N LEU A 433 15.43 -12.37 -15.24
CA LEU A 433 15.10 -12.75 -16.61
C LEU A 433 16.31 -12.48 -17.52
N ILE A 434 16.79 -13.53 -18.19
CA ILE A 434 17.91 -13.47 -19.14
C ILE A 434 17.38 -13.15 -20.54
N GLY A 435 16.31 -13.82 -20.96
CA GLY A 435 15.75 -13.66 -22.29
C GLY A 435 14.42 -14.38 -22.47
N TYR A 436 13.91 -14.37 -23.69
CA TYR A 436 12.63 -14.97 -24.03
C TYR A 436 12.64 -15.53 -25.46
N CYS A 437 11.68 -16.40 -25.76
CA CYS A 437 11.40 -16.90 -27.09
C CYS A 437 9.92 -16.67 -27.41
N ASN A 438 9.61 -16.12 -28.58
CA ASN A 438 8.25 -15.80 -29.01
C ASN A 438 7.98 -16.22 -30.47
N GLU A 439 7.99 -17.52 -30.75
CA GLU A 439 7.66 -18.06 -32.07
C GLU A 439 6.19 -18.52 -32.15
N GLY A 440 5.26 -17.57 -31.93
CA GLY A 440 3.81 -17.79 -32.07
C GLY A 440 3.26 -18.80 -31.07
N THR A 441 3.21 -20.08 -31.42
CA THR A 441 2.81 -21.13 -30.47
C THR A 441 3.94 -21.44 -29.50
N ARG A 442 5.20 -21.28 -29.87
CA ARG A 442 6.35 -21.68 -29.04
C ARG A 442 6.88 -20.49 -28.25
N THR A 443 6.31 -20.26 -27.08
CA THR A 443 6.70 -19.17 -26.17
C THR A 443 7.44 -19.71 -24.94
N ALA A 444 8.60 -19.13 -24.65
CA ALA A 444 9.41 -19.51 -23.48
C ALA A 444 9.99 -18.28 -22.78
N LEU A 445 10.19 -18.40 -21.46
CA LEU A 445 10.91 -17.41 -20.65
C LEU A 445 12.14 -18.07 -20.04
N ILE A 446 13.29 -17.40 -20.13
CA ILE A 446 14.59 -17.92 -19.72
C ILE A 446 15.08 -17.11 -18.52
N TYR A 447 15.18 -17.79 -17.38
CA TYR A 447 15.63 -17.21 -16.12
C TYR A 447 16.99 -17.76 -15.71
N GLU A 448 17.71 -17.04 -14.86
CA GLU A 448 18.87 -17.60 -14.16
C GLU A 448 18.43 -18.80 -13.29
N TYR A 449 19.21 -19.87 -13.29
CA TYR A 449 18.87 -21.09 -12.54
C TYR A 449 19.11 -20.91 -11.03
N MET A 450 18.08 -21.16 -10.22
CA MET A 450 18.14 -21.07 -8.76
C MET A 450 18.63 -22.40 -8.16
N THR A 451 19.91 -22.46 -7.80
CA THR A 451 20.60 -23.71 -7.40
C THR A 451 19.93 -24.44 -6.24
N ASN A 452 19.34 -23.71 -5.29
CA ASN A 452 18.72 -24.29 -4.09
C ASN A 452 17.21 -24.50 -4.23
N GLY A 453 16.63 -24.38 -5.44
CA GLY A 453 15.23 -24.72 -5.69
C GLY A 453 14.24 -23.79 -4.99
N ASP A 454 13.04 -24.29 -4.71
CA ASP A 454 11.97 -23.54 -4.04
C ASP A 454 11.95 -23.75 -2.52
N LEU A 455 11.44 -22.75 -1.80
CA LEU A 455 11.40 -22.73 -0.34
C LEU A 455 10.50 -23.83 0.25
N ALA A 456 9.43 -24.23 -0.45
CA ALA A 456 8.53 -25.26 0.07
C ALA A 456 9.23 -26.61 0.17
N GLU A 457 10.07 -26.96 -0.82
CA GLU A 457 10.88 -28.17 -0.77
C GLU A 457 11.85 -28.16 0.42
N LYS A 458 12.51 -27.03 0.69
CA LYS A 458 13.43 -26.87 1.84
C LYS A 458 12.71 -26.99 3.18
N LEU A 459 11.51 -26.44 3.30
CA LEU A 459 10.70 -26.55 4.51
C LEU A 459 10.08 -27.95 4.65
N SER A 460 9.89 -28.73 3.59
CA SER A 460 9.25 -30.07 3.66
C SER A 460 10.03 -31.10 4.49
N GLY A 461 11.34 -30.90 4.69
CA GLY A 461 12.23 -31.85 5.36
C GLY A 461 12.72 -33.01 4.48
N GLN A 462 12.27 -33.07 3.23
CA GLN A 462 12.76 -34.03 2.24
C GLN A 462 14.06 -33.55 1.57
N SER A 463 14.43 -32.28 1.74
CA SER A 463 15.64 -31.72 1.15
C SER A 463 16.89 -32.10 1.94
N GLN A 464 18.01 -32.28 1.23
CA GLN A 464 19.31 -32.56 1.84
C GLN A 464 19.87 -31.39 2.65
N THR A 465 19.44 -30.16 2.36
CA THR A 465 19.91 -28.95 3.06
C THR A 465 18.86 -28.49 4.06
N PHE A 466 19.21 -28.50 5.34
CA PHE A 466 18.39 -27.94 6.40
C PHE A 466 18.51 -26.41 6.45
N LEU A 467 17.38 -25.71 6.63
CA LEU A 467 17.36 -24.27 6.88
C LEU A 467 17.27 -24.01 8.38
N GLY A 468 18.35 -23.47 8.95
CA GLY A 468 18.38 -22.99 10.34
C GLY A 468 17.60 -21.69 10.53
N TRP A 469 17.47 -21.23 11.77
CA TRP A 469 16.68 -20.04 12.12
C TRP A 469 17.15 -18.77 11.40
N GLU A 470 18.45 -18.47 11.42
CA GLU A 470 19.04 -17.29 10.76
C GLU A 470 18.74 -17.27 9.25
N GLN A 471 18.82 -18.42 8.59
CA GLN A 471 18.54 -18.57 7.16
C GLN A 471 17.05 -18.39 6.86
N ARG A 472 16.17 -19.02 7.65
CA ARG A 472 14.70 -18.86 7.54
C ARG A 472 14.29 -17.40 7.69
N PHE A 473 14.83 -16.74 8.70
CA PHE A 473 14.56 -15.33 8.94
C PHE A 473 15.05 -14.45 7.80
N GLN A 474 16.26 -14.72 7.29
CA GLN A 474 16.81 -13.98 6.16
C GLN A 474 15.97 -14.15 4.88
N ILE A 475 15.44 -15.35 4.63
CA ILE A 475 14.55 -15.64 3.50
C ILE A 475 13.22 -14.87 3.64
N ALA A 476 12.66 -14.84 4.86
CA ALA A 476 11.46 -14.05 5.16
C ALA A 476 11.70 -12.56 4.89
N LEU A 477 12.82 -12.01 5.38
CA LEU A 477 13.17 -10.60 5.20
C LEU A 477 13.41 -10.25 3.72
N ASP A 478 14.12 -11.08 2.96
CA ASP A 478 14.35 -10.86 1.53
C ASP A 478 13.05 -10.85 0.73
N SER A 479 12.15 -11.77 1.05
CA SER A 479 10.84 -11.85 0.42
C SER A 479 9.99 -10.63 0.78
N ALA A 480 10.01 -10.18 2.04
CA ALA A 480 9.30 -8.98 2.47
C ALA A 480 9.80 -7.72 1.74
N ILE A 481 11.13 -7.55 1.62
CA ILE A 481 11.74 -6.43 0.88
C ILE A 481 11.37 -6.48 -0.60
N GLY A 482 11.33 -7.68 -1.20
CA GLY A 482 10.89 -7.86 -2.58
C GLY A 482 9.44 -7.38 -2.78
N LEU A 483 8.52 -7.80 -1.92
CA LEU A 483 7.12 -7.37 -2.01
C LEU A 483 6.92 -5.88 -1.71
N GLU A 484 7.65 -5.33 -0.73
CA GLU A 484 7.67 -3.88 -0.47
C GLU A 484 8.08 -3.10 -1.73
N TYR A 485 9.11 -3.56 -2.45
CA TYR A 485 9.52 -2.92 -3.70
C TYR A 485 8.43 -3.00 -4.77
N LEU A 486 7.70 -4.11 -4.91
CA LEU A 486 6.58 -4.18 -5.87
C LEU A 486 5.45 -3.21 -5.52
N HIS A 487 5.12 -3.09 -4.23
CA HIS A 487 3.98 -2.29 -3.75
C HIS A 487 4.28 -0.79 -3.69
N TYR A 488 5.51 -0.40 -3.36
CA TYR A 488 5.88 1.00 -3.11
C TYR A 488 7.08 1.49 -3.93
N GLY A 489 7.97 0.59 -4.35
CA GLY A 489 9.15 0.92 -5.16
C GLY A 489 8.86 1.03 -6.66
N CYS A 490 7.90 0.27 -7.16
CA CYS A 490 7.44 0.33 -8.55
C CYS A 490 6.32 1.38 -8.69
N LYS A 491 6.41 2.20 -9.74
CA LYS A 491 5.34 3.14 -10.15
C LYS A 491 4.93 2.88 -11.60
N PRO A 492 3.66 2.52 -11.87
CA PRO A 492 2.62 2.21 -10.89
C PRO A 492 2.92 0.93 -10.07
N PRO A 493 2.28 0.75 -8.89
CA PRO A 493 2.49 -0.42 -8.05
C PRO A 493 2.14 -1.74 -8.76
N ILE A 494 2.76 -2.83 -8.30
CA ILE A 494 2.61 -4.16 -8.86
C ILE A 494 2.15 -5.12 -7.76
N ILE A 495 1.07 -5.85 -7.99
CA ILE A 495 0.59 -6.92 -7.10
C ILE A 495 1.02 -8.25 -7.69
N HIS A 496 1.71 -9.07 -6.91
CA HIS A 496 2.24 -10.36 -7.33
C HIS A 496 1.12 -11.39 -7.55
N ARG A 497 0.18 -11.48 -6.60
CA ARG A 497 -1.08 -12.26 -6.61
C ARG A 497 -0.95 -13.78 -6.44
N ASP A 498 0.26 -14.33 -6.56
CA ASP A 498 0.53 -15.75 -6.28
C ASP A 498 1.75 -15.93 -5.37
N VAL A 499 1.82 -15.14 -4.30
CA VAL A 499 2.87 -15.26 -3.27
C VAL A 499 2.68 -16.58 -2.51
N LYS A 500 3.67 -17.46 -2.56
CA LYS A 500 3.70 -18.76 -1.87
C LYS A 500 5.13 -19.27 -1.79
N THR A 501 5.39 -20.21 -0.88
CA THR A 501 6.72 -20.81 -0.68
C THR A 501 7.28 -21.47 -1.95
N ARG A 502 6.44 -22.05 -2.81
CA ARG A 502 6.88 -22.62 -4.11
C ARG A 502 7.33 -21.59 -5.15
N ASN A 503 6.91 -20.33 -5.00
CA ASN A 503 7.29 -19.23 -5.90
C ASN A 503 8.45 -18.39 -5.30
N ILE A 504 8.95 -18.76 -4.12
CA ILE A 504 10.15 -18.15 -3.51
C ILE A 504 11.30 -19.12 -3.76
N LEU A 505 12.20 -18.74 -4.67
CA LEU A 505 13.35 -19.55 -5.05
C LEU A 505 14.60 -19.10 -4.29
N LEU A 506 15.57 -20.01 -4.18
CA LEU A 506 16.80 -19.79 -3.45
C LEU A 506 18.03 -19.88 -4.36
N ASP A 507 18.86 -18.84 -4.33
CA ASP A 507 20.13 -18.84 -5.05
C ASP A 507 21.19 -19.71 -4.34
N LYS A 508 22.41 -19.76 -4.90
CA LYS A 508 23.54 -20.53 -4.34
C LYS A 508 23.91 -20.15 -2.89
N ASN A 509 23.57 -18.94 -2.45
CA ASN A 509 23.86 -18.40 -1.12
C ASN A 509 22.64 -18.47 -0.19
N LEU A 510 21.58 -19.20 -0.57
CA LEU A 510 20.31 -19.29 0.16
C LEU A 510 19.59 -17.94 0.33
N ARG A 511 19.80 -17.00 -0.59
CA ARG A 511 19.03 -15.74 -0.63
C ARG A 511 17.72 -15.94 -1.38
N ALA A 512 16.66 -15.31 -0.89
CA ALA A 512 15.33 -15.47 -1.47
C ALA A 512 15.14 -14.60 -2.71
N LYS A 513 14.50 -15.19 -3.73
CA LYS A 513 14.18 -14.59 -5.01
C LYS A 513 12.71 -14.89 -5.30
N ILE A 514 11.84 -13.88 -5.30
CA ILE A 514 10.45 -14.03 -5.71
C ILE A 514 10.41 -14.27 -7.22
N SER A 515 9.57 -15.20 -7.63
CA SER A 515 9.43 -15.69 -9.01
C SER A 515 7.96 -15.85 -9.40
N ASP A 516 7.72 -16.06 -10.70
CA ASP A 516 6.39 -16.34 -11.28
C ASP A 516 5.40 -15.16 -11.25
N PHE A 517 5.73 -14.11 -12.02
CA PHE A 517 4.89 -12.92 -12.23
C PHE A 517 3.72 -13.15 -13.21
N GLY A 518 3.44 -14.39 -13.63
CA GLY A 518 2.41 -14.71 -14.63
C GLY A 518 1.02 -14.22 -14.27
N LEU A 519 0.70 -14.18 -12.98
CA LEU A 519 -0.60 -13.74 -12.47
C LEU A 519 -0.61 -12.28 -12.01
N SER A 520 0.54 -11.61 -12.04
CA SER A 520 0.71 -10.29 -11.48
C SER A 520 -0.10 -9.22 -12.21
N ARG A 521 -0.40 -8.13 -11.50
CA ARG A 521 -1.17 -7.01 -12.03
C ARG A 521 -0.48 -5.71 -11.70
N ILE A 522 -0.33 -4.88 -12.72
CA ILE A 522 0.12 -3.50 -12.60
C ILE A 522 -1.13 -2.66 -12.33
N PHE A 523 -1.10 -1.77 -11.34
CA PHE A 523 -2.17 -0.78 -11.17
C PHE A 523 -2.23 0.14 -12.38
N SER A 524 -3.43 0.61 -12.72
CA SER A 524 -3.62 1.48 -13.88
C SER A 524 -2.98 2.85 -13.65
N ASP A 525 -3.12 3.39 -12.44
CA ASP A 525 -2.56 4.68 -11.98
C ASP A 525 -2.08 4.62 -10.51
N ASP A 526 -1.21 5.56 -10.13
CA ASP A 526 -0.60 5.68 -8.78
C ASP A 526 -1.63 5.88 -7.63
N GLY A 527 -2.89 6.25 -7.94
CA GLY A 527 -3.94 6.56 -6.97
C GLY A 527 -4.93 5.43 -6.66
N ASP A 528 -4.79 4.29 -7.34
CA ASP A 528 -5.78 3.24 -7.31
C ASP A 528 -5.60 2.30 -6.12
N THR A 529 -6.65 2.11 -5.33
CA THR A 529 -6.58 1.27 -4.11
C THR A 529 -6.82 -0.21 -4.37
N HIS A 530 -7.43 -0.56 -5.52
CA HIS A 530 -7.69 -1.94 -5.91
C HIS A 530 -7.88 -2.13 -7.42
N VAL A 531 -7.78 -3.37 -7.88
CA VAL A 531 -8.05 -3.83 -9.24
C VAL A 531 -9.18 -4.87 -9.21
N SER A 532 -10.29 -4.60 -9.90
CA SER A 532 -11.35 -5.59 -10.09
C SER A 532 -10.94 -6.61 -11.16
N THR A 533 -10.57 -7.83 -10.77
CA THR A 533 -10.08 -8.88 -11.69
C THR A 533 -10.55 -10.27 -11.27
N ALA A 534 -10.85 -11.13 -12.25
CA ALA A 534 -11.33 -12.51 -12.04
C ALA A 534 -10.38 -13.30 -11.14
N ILE A 535 -10.87 -13.90 -10.05
CA ILE A 535 -10.09 -14.58 -9.00
C ILE A 535 -9.00 -15.49 -9.57
N ALA A 536 -7.77 -15.29 -9.09
CA ALA A 536 -6.63 -16.15 -9.35
C ALA A 536 -5.67 -16.11 -8.17
N GLY A 537 -5.00 -17.22 -7.92
CA GLY A 537 -4.09 -17.43 -6.80
C GLY A 537 -4.10 -18.91 -6.40
N THR A 538 -3.26 -19.29 -5.45
CA THR A 538 -3.16 -20.67 -4.98
C THR A 538 -4.07 -20.91 -3.76
N PRO A 539 -4.94 -21.94 -3.78
CA PRO A 539 -5.76 -22.31 -2.62
C PRO A 539 -4.91 -22.50 -1.35
N GLY A 540 -5.31 -21.86 -0.25
CA GLY A 540 -4.56 -21.79 1.02
C GLY A 540 -3.81 -20.47 1.22
N TYR A 541 -3.29 -19.87 0.14
CA TYR A 541 -2.64 -18.55 0.18
C TYR A 541 -3.57 -17.43 -0.26
N LEU A 542 -4.67 -17.79 -0.94
CA LEU A 542 -5.65 -16.84 -1.49
C LEU A 542 -6.32 -16.04 -0.38
N ASP A 543 -6.24 -14.72 -0.50
CA ASP A 543 -6.92 -13.78 0.38
C ASP A 543 -8.44 -14.02 0.36
N PRO A 544 -9.06 -14.32 1.52
CA PRO A 544 -10.49 -14.60 1.60
C PRO A 544 -11.34 -13.37 1.24
N GLU A 545 -10.90 -12.16 1.56
CA GLU A 545 -11.62 -10.94 1.20
C GLU A 545 -11.59 -10.74 -0.32
N TYR A 546 -10.42 -10.91 -0.94
CA TYR A 546 -10.31 -10.89 -2.40
C TYR A 546 -11.18 -11.97 -3.07
N ASN A 547 -11.19 -13.18 -2.52
CA ASN A 547 -11.99 -14.29 -3.04
C ASN A 547 -13.51 -14.02 -2.97
N ILE A 548 -13.97 -13.26 -1.98
CA ILE A 548 -15.39 -12.90 -1.83
C ILE A 548 -15.73 -11.67 -2.69
N THR A 549 -14.88 -10.66 -2.67
CA THR A 549 -15.19 -9.33 -3.22
C THR A 549 -14.77 -9.15 -4.67
N ASN A 550 -13.86 -9.99 -5.20
CA ASN A 550 -13.14 -9.79 -6.46
C ASN A 550 -12.31 -8.49 -6.51
N ARG A 551 -12.07 -7.83 -5.36
CA ARG A 551 -11.24 -6.62 -5.25
C ARG A 551 -9.80 -7.01 -4.87
N LEU A 552 -8.88 -6.94 -5.82
CA LEU A 552 -7.47 -7.24 -5.59
C LEU A 552 -6.74 -5.97 -5.17
N ASN A 553 -6.02 -5.99 -4.05
CA ASN A 553 -5.15 -4.89 -3.63
C ASN A 553 -3.79 -5.44 -3.14
N GLU A 554 -2.86 -4.55 -2.78
CA GLU A 554 -1.55 -4.92 -2.25
C GLU A 554 -1.65 -5.72 -0.95
N LYS A 555 -2.72 -5.52 -0.16
CA LYS A 555 -3.00 -6.29 1.06
C LYS A 555 -3.37 -7.75 0.80
N SER A 556 -3.74 -8.11 -0.42
CA SER A 556 -3.90 -9.53 -0.80
C SER A 556 -2.54 -10.24 -0.83
N ASP A 557 -1.48 -9.59 -1.30
CA ASP A 557 -0.11 -10.14 -1.21
C ASP A 557 0.37 -10.18 0.25
N VAL A 558 0.00 -9.19 1.08
CA VAL A 558 0.31 -9.20 2.53
C VAL A 558 -0.30 -10.43 3.20
N TYR A 559 -1.56 -10.77 2.89
CA TYR A 559 -2.20 -11.98 3.41
C TYR A 559 -1.44 -13.24 3.00
N SER A 560 -1.15 -13.37 1.70
CA SER A 560 -0.39 -14.52 1.18
C SER A 560 1.02 -14.60 1.79
N PHE A 561 1.67 -13.46 2.04
CA PHE A 561 2.96 -13.38 2.73
C PHE A 561 2.86 -13.78 4.21
N GLY A 562 1.78 -13.42 4.90
CA GLY A 562 1.50 -13.90 6.26
C GLY A 562 1.46 -15.43 6.34
N ILE A 563 0.82 -16.09 5.36
CA ILE A 563 0.86 -17.56 5.24
C ILE A 563 2.29 -18.07 5.06
N VAL A 564 3.09 -17.42 4.20
CA VAL A 564 4.50 -17.78 3.99
C VAL A 564 5.30 -17.65 5.29
N LEU A 565 5.12 -16.60 6.08
CA LEU A 565 5.77 -16.45 7.39
C LEU A 565 5.40 -17.60 8.33
N LEU A 566 4.12 -17.97 8.41
CA LEU A 566 3.69 -19.10 9.22
C LEU A 566 4.32 -20.42 8.75
N GLU A 567 4.43 -20.67 7.44
CA GLU A 567 5.12 -21.86 6.92
C GLU A 567 6.62 -21.86 7.25
N ILE A 568 7.28 -20.69 7.16
CA ILE A 568 8.71 -20.55 7.50
C ILE A 568 8.97 -20.89 8.98
N ILE A 569 8.14 -20.38 9.89
CA ILE A 569 8.29 -20.58 11.33
C ILE A 569 7.94 -22.02 11.72
N THR A 570 6.81 -22.52 11.25
CA THR A 570 6.27 -23.81 11.67
C THR A 570 6.89 -24.99 10.93
N GLY A 571 7.48 -24.76 9.75
CA GLY A 571 7.96 -25.81 8.85
C GLY A 571 6.83 -26.70 8.29
N ARG A 572 5.57 -26.30 8.45
CA ARG A 572 4.38 -27.06 8.05
C ARG A 572 3.81 -26.52 6.75
N THR A 573 3.11 -27.38 6.01
CA THR A 573 2.34 -26.98 4.82
C THR A 573 1.05 -26.25 5.21
N VAL A 574 0.62 -25.29 4.38
CA VAL A 574 -0.61 -24.49 4.57
C VAL A 574 -1.88 -25.28 4.94
N ILE A 575 -2.08 -26.46 4.36
CA ILE A 575 -3.19 -27.37 4.72
C ILE A 575 -2.59 -28.62 5.38
N LEU A 576 -2.83 -28.76 6.68
CA LEU A 576 -2.35 -29.89 7.47
C LEU A 576 -3.18 -31.14 7.14
N LYS A 577 -2.47 -32.23 6.82
CA LYS A 577 -3.08 -33.56 6.62
C LYS A 577 -3.25 -34.28 7.97
N THR A 578 -4.05 -33.72 8.87
CA THR A 578 -4.53 -34.43 10.08
C THR A 578 -5.90 -35.06 9.78
N GLN A 579 -6.55 -35.71 10.77
CA GLN A 579 -7.89 -36.31 10.60
C GLN A 579 -8.93 -35.30 10.08
N VAL A 580 -8.74 -34.00 10.38
CA VAL A 580 -9.52 -32.89 9.83
C VAL A 580 -8.56 -31.98 9.06
N ARG A 581 -8.86 -31.62 7.80
CA ARG A 581 -8.03 -30.67 7.04
C ARG A 581 -8.04 -29.31 7.74
N THR A 582 -7.01 -29.04 8.54
CA THR A 582 -6.88 -27.79 9.30
C THR A 582 -5.98 -26.82 8.55
N HIS A 583 -6.49 -25.62 8.31
CA HIS A 583 -5.70 -24.53 7.75
C HIS A 583 -4.67 -24.04 8.77
N ILE A 584 -3.46 -23.71 8.32
CA ILE A 584 -2.35 -23.31 9.20
C ILE A 584 -2.73 -22.20 10.18
N ILE A 585 -3.48 -21.19 9.72
CA ILE A 585 -4.00 -20.10 10.59
C ILE A 585 -4.78 -20.66 11.79
N LYS A 586 -5.72 -21.58 11.53
CA LYS A 586 -6.56 -22.16 12.58
C LYS A 586 -5.73 -23.00 13.55
N TRP A 587 -4.74 -23.72 13.03
CA TRP A 587 -3.84 -24.51 13.87
C TRP A 587 -2.98 -23.63 14.77
N VAL A 588 -2.31 -22.61 14.21
CA VAL A 588 -1.50 -21.66 14.99
C VAL A 588 -2.36 -20.93 16.02
N SER A 589 -3.56 -20.48 15.64
CA SER A 589 -4.47 -19.80 16.57
C SER A 589 -4.90 -20.71 17.74
N SER A 590 -5.08 -22.01 17.51
CA SER A 590 -5.39 -22.98 18.58
C SER A 590 -4.20 -23.15 19.53
N MET A 591 -3.00 -23.37 18.98
CA MET A 591 -1.79 -23.55 19.78
C MET A 591 -1.49 -22.32 20.65
N LEU A 592 -1.69 -21.10 20.11
CA LEU A 592 -1.52 -19.87 20.87
C LEU A 592 -2.58 -19.67 21.97
N ALA A 593 -3.79 -20.21 21.79
CA ALA A 593 -4.87 -20.13 22.77
C ALA A 593 -4.75 -21.16 23.90
N ASP A 594 -4.22 -22.35 23.60
CA ASP A 594 -4.19 -23.48 24.53
C ASP A 594 -3.05 -23.36 25.56
N ASP A 595 -1.81 -23.08 25.12
CA ASP A 595 -0.63 -23.09 26.01
C ASP A 595 0.07 -21.72 26.15
N GLY A 596 -0.18 -20.76 25.25
CA GLY A 596 0.54 -19.47 25.20
C GLY A 596 2.05 -19.56 24.92
N GLU A 597 2.61 -20.79 24.93
CA GLU A 597 4.00 -21.11 24.64
C GLU A 597 4.25 -21.17 23.12
N ILE A 598 5.26 -20.44 22.67
CA ILE A 598 5.62 -20.34 21.24
C ILE A 598 6.27 -21.64 20.76
N ASP A 599 6.89 -22.39 21.68
CA ASP A 599 7.71 -23.57 21.38
C ASP A 599 6.91 -24.69 20.72
N GLY A 600 5.60 -24.76 20.97
CA GLY A 600 4.70 -25.70 20.28
C GLY A 600 4.39 -25.32 18.83
N VAL A 601 4.57 -24.06 18.46
CA VAL A 601 4.30 -23.54 17.10
C VAL A 601 5.54 -23.65 16.21
N VAL A 602 6.73 -23.38 16.77
CA VAL A 602 7.99 -23.37 16.03
C VAL A 602 8.36 -24.78 15.54
N ASP A 603 8.96 -24.84 14.35
CA ASP A 603 9.40 -26.10 13.75
C ASP A 603 10.34 -26.89 14.68
N THR A 604 9.91 -28.08 15.09
CA THR A 604 10.65 -28.95 16.02
C THR A 604 12.03 -29.35 15.50
N ARG A 605 12.26 -29.28 14.18
CA ARG A 605 13.57 -29.56 13.58
C ARG A 605 14.61 -28.49 13.89
N LEU A 606 14.21 -27.31 14.34
CA LEU A 606 15.13 -26.29 14.84
C LEU A 606 15.74 -26.67 16.20
N GLN A 607 15.21 -27.69 16.90
CA GLN A 607 15.78 -28.22 18.15
C GLN A 607 16.06 -27.15 19.23
N GLY A 608 15.28 -26.07 19.26
CA GLY A 608 15.48 -24.94 20.18
C GLY A 608 16.54 -23.93 19.73
N GLU A 609 17.20 -24.12 18.59
CA GLU A 609 18.18 -23.18 18.01
C GLU A 609 17.49 -22.02 17.27
N TYR A 610 16.67 -21.27 17.99
CA TYR A 610 16.03 -20.05 17.51
C TYR A 610 15.94 -19.01 18.63
N ASP A 611 15.79 -17.76 18.24
CA ASP A 611 15.50 -16.68 19.19
C ASP A 611 13.99 -16.67 19.46
N SER A 612 13.59 -17.04 20.68
CA SER A 612 12.18 -17.12 21.08
C SER A 612 11.46 -15.77 21.04
N GLU A 613 12.14 -14.66 21.36
CA GLU A 613 11.54 -13.32 21.31
C GLU A 613 11.32 -12.88 19.86
N ALA A 614 12.33 -13.10 19.01
CA ALA A 614 12.20 -12.86 17.58
C ALA A 614 11.11 -13.75 16.97
N ALA A 615 11.03 -15.03 17.35
CA ALA A 615 10.02 -15.97 16.85
C ALA A 615 8.60 -15.52 17.23
N ARG A 616 8.37 -15.10 18.49
CA ARG A 616 7.09 -14.53 18.91
C ARG A 616 6.69 -13.36 18.02
N LYS A 617 7.60 -12.41 17.85
CA LYS A 617 7.33 -11.20 17.07
C LYS A 617 7.03 -11.50 15.61
N VAL A 618 7.72 -12.46 14.98
CA VAL A 618 7.40 -12.88 13.61
C VAL A 618 6.03 -13.55 13.53
N ILE A 619 5.65 -14.36 14.53
CA ILE A 619 4.30 -14.94 14.60
C ILE A 619 3.26 -13.83 14.71
N ASP A 620 3.46 -12.83 15.56
CA ASP A 620 2.54 -11.70 15.72
C ASP A 620 2.37 -10.91 14.40
N VAL A 621 3.48 -10.63 13.71
CA VAL A 621 3.47 -10.00 12.38
C VAL A 621 2.71 -10.86 11.38
N ALA A 622 2.96 -12.17 11.37
CA ALA A 622 2.27 -13.11 10.47
C ALA A 622 0.77 -13.15 10.76
N MET A 623 0.37 -13.17 12.03
CA MET A 623 -1.03 -13.16 12.45
C MET A 623 -1.74 -11.84 12.10
N ALA A 624 -1.05 -10.70 12.21
CA ALA A 624 -1.56 -9.41 11.73
C ALA A 624 -1.70 -9.39 10.19
N CYS A 625 -0.78 -10.00 9.45
CA CYS A 625 -0.85 -10.11 7.99
C CYS A 625 -2.05 -10.95 7.51
N VAL A 626 -2.44 -12.00 8.25
CA VAL A 626 -3.54 -12.90 7.88
C VAL A 626 -4.91 -12.47 8.44
N ALA A 627 -5.02 -11.23 8.93
CA ALA A 627 -6.31 -10.70 9.41
C ALA A 627 -7.40 -10.84 8.33
N PRO A 628 -8.64 -11.24 8.68
CA PRO A 628 -9.69 -11.47 7.68
C PRO A 628 -9.99 -10.25 6.79
N SER A 629 -9.90 -9.05 7.36
CA SER A 629 -10.10 -7.78 6.67
C SER A 629 -8.77 -7.11 6.32
N SER A 630 -8.62 -6.67 5.08
CA SER A 630 -7.44 -6.01 4.52
C SER A 630 -7.08 -4.69 5.20
N VAL A 631 -8.07 -3.96 5.73
CA VAL A 631 -7.83 -2.72 6.50
C VAL A 631 -7.10 -2.96 7.81
N ASN A 632 -7.23 -4.16 8.39
CA ASN A 632 -6.56 -4.54 9.63
C ASN A 632 -5.16 -5.14 9.40
N ARG A 633 -4.79 -5.40 8.14
CA ARG A 633 -3.47 -5.94 7.79
C ARG A 633 -2.46 -4.80 7.74
N PRO A 634 -1.21 -5.01 8.16
CA PRO A 634 -0.14 -4.04 7.93
C PRO A 634 0.15 -3.86 6.43
N THR A 635 0.90 -2.83 6.07
CA THR A 635 1.51 -2.69 4.74
C THR A 635 2.82 -3.49 4.67
N MET A 636 3.31 -3.85 3.48
CA MET A 636 4.61 -4.52 3.37
C MET A 636 5.77 -3.67 3.93
N ASN A 637 5.68 -2.34 3.86
CA ASN A 637 6.66 -1.45 4.48
C ASN A 637 6.70 -1.63 6.01
N GLN A 638 5.53 -1.68 6.67
CA GLN A 638 5.43 -1.98 8.10
C GLN A 638 5.95 -3.39 8.42
N VAL A 639 5.62 -4.40 7.60
CA VAL A 639 6.11 -5.78 7.77
C VAL A 639 7.65 -5.83 7.69
N VAL A 640 8.27 -5.18 6.70
CA VAL A 640 9.73 -5.09 6.59
C VAL A 640 10.33 -4.38 7.81
N MET A 641 9.69 -3.32 8.29
CA MET A 641 10.13 -2.59 9.48
C MET A 641 10.10 -3.45 10.73
N GLU A 642 9.07 -4.25 10.94
CA GLU A 642 8.94 -5.16 12.08
C GLU A 642 9.95 -6.30 12.00
N LEU A 643 10.11 -6.93 10.82
CA LEU A 643 11.09 -8.00 10.62
C LEU A 643 12.54 -7.50 10.79
N LYS A 644 12.88 -6.28 10.35
CA LYS A 644 14.23 -5.73 10.58
C LYS A 644 14.55 -5.56 12.07
N GLN A 645 13.56 -5.30 12.92
CA GLN A 645 13.76 -5.14 14.36
C GLN A 645 14.06 -6.45 15.07
N CYS A 646 13.63 -7.60 14.54
CA CYS A 646 13.99 -8.90 15.12
C CYS A 646 15.40 -9.36 14.72
N PHE A 647 16.11 -8.62 13.86
CA PHE A 647 17.47 -8.97 13.46
C PHE A 647 18.47 -8.41 14.48
N PRO A 648 19.35 -9.22 15.09
CA PRO A 648 20.38 -8.71 15.98
C PRO A 648 21.28 -7.71 15.25
N MET A 649 21.46 -6.50 15.79
CA MET A 649 22.25 -5.40 15.22
C MET A 649 23.75 -5.71 14.99
N GLY A 650 24.22 -6.94 15.22
CA GLY A 650 25.62 -7.35 15.06
C GLY A 650 26.02 -7.89 13.68
N LYS A 651 25.09 -8.09 12.73
CA LYS A 651 25.40 -8.70 11.42
C LYS A 651 24.72 -8.07 10.21
N LEU A 652 24.35 -6.78 10.25
CA LEU A 652 24.42 -6.00 9.01
C LEU A 652 25.90 -5.86 8.67
N GLY A 653 26.43 -6.93 8.05
CA GLY A 653 27.80 -7.03 7.65
C GLY A 653 28.17 -5.77 6.89
N THR A 654 29.23 -5.13 7.39
CA THR A 654 30.20 -4.38 6.59
C THR A 654 30.37 -5.06 5.24
N THR A 655 29.53 -4.72 4.27
CA THR A 655 29.90 -4.83 2.86
C THR A 655 31.01 -3.84 2.69
N SER A 656 32.23 -4.38 2.79
CA SER A 656 33.50 -3.86 2.32
C SER A 656 33.35 -2.56 1.55
N THR A 657 33.97 -1.50 2.08
CA THR A 657 34.56 -0.43 1.29
C THR A 657 35.30 -1.05 0.09
N GLY A 658 34.61 -1.09 -1.05
CA GLY A 658 35.07 -1.68 -2.28
C GLY A 658 34.58 -0.80 -3.41
N SER A 659 35.43 0.16 -3.75
CA SER A 659 35.52 0.84 -5.05
C SER A 659 34.21 1.20 -5.73
N SER A 660 33.91 2.49 -5.69
CA SER A 660 33.21 3.27 -6.70
C SER A 660 33.37 2.70 -8.12
N GLU A 661 32.42 1.88 -8.56
CA GLU A 661 32.10 1.72 -9.97
C GLU A 661 30.93 2.66 -10.28
N ILE A 662 31.32 3.86 -10.70
CA ILE A 662 30.48 4.83 -11.35
C ILE A 662 30.01 4.18 -12.66
N PHE A 663 28.80 3.62 -12.67
CA PHE A 663 28.09 3.45 -13.93
C PHE A 663 27.63 4.83 -14.38
N SER A 664 28.44 5.42 -15.26
CA SER A 664 28.09 6.61 -16.02
C SER A 664 26.84 6.32 -16.86
N ALA A 665 25.69 6.81 -16.41
CA ALA A 665 24.59 7.08 -17.32
C ALA A 665 25.01 8.32 -18.13
N GLY A 666 25.50 8.06 -19.33
CA GLY A 666 26.06 9.07 -20.22
C GLY A 666 25.11 10.24 -20.46
N GLU A 667 25.71 11.42 -20.49
CA GLU A 667 25.19 12.60 -21.17
C GLU A 667 24.78 12.21 -22.59
N ILE A 668 23.49 12.29 -22.90
CA ILE A 668 23.03 12.48 -24.28
C ILE A 668 22.31 13.82 -24.30
N SER A 669 23.14 14.85 -24.46
CA SER A 669 22.78 16.08 -25.12
C SER A 669 22.34 15.76 -26.54
N GLY A 670 21.10 16.12 -26.92
CA GLY A 670 20.68 15.97 -28.30
C GLY A 670 19.19 16.11 -28.53
N LEU A 671 18.84 17.26 -29.10
CA LEU A 671 17.69 17.52 -29.97
C LEU A 671 16.38 17.93 -29.29
N SER A 672 16.38 19.19 -28.88
CA SER A 672 15.42 20.15 -29.41
C SER A 672 15.24 19.98 -30.93
N SER A 673 14.03 19.66 -31.39
CA SER A 673 13.38 20.21 -32.59
C SER A 673 12.20 19.33 -33.03
N LEU A 674 11.14 19.29 -32.25
CA LEU A 674 9.80 18.95 -32.77
C LEU A 674 8.79 19.89 -32.13
N ALA A 675 8.95 21.17 -32.44
CA ALA A 675 7.83 22.08 -32.55
C ALA A 675 7.21 21.86 -33.94
N ARG A 676 6.14 21.06 -33.98
CA ARG A 676 4.97 21.22 -34.84
C ARG A 676 3.84 20.33 -34.34
#